data_AF-A0A419JLZ1-F1
#
_entry.id   AF-A0A419JLZ1-F1
#
_cell.length_a   1.000
_cell.length_b   1.000
_cell.length_c   1.000
_cell.angle_alpha   90.00
_cell.angle_beta   90.00
_cell.angle_gamma   90.00
#
_symmetry.space_group_name_H-M   'P 1'
#
loop_
_entity.id
_entity.type
_entity.pdbx_description
1 polymer ?
#
loop_
_entity_poly.entity_id
_entity_poly.type
_entity_poly.pdbx_seq_one_letter_code
_entity_poly.pdbx_strand_id
1 'polypeptide(L)'
;MKKQCIVIPIAILVALAALGMPAMALYDYNGYAFPISTSNNGTINGEVYIGGGHGVEGTSYQPNTYYQNFSVPSGTVEWARLYVGVWGATEEYKGTLRVNYTNATGTYSLQDSNGNTVLTLAGVNDTNPEVWCTGHGVYWVYYNVTNTVTPGFINNVTASTNQIDPEFDGRMYGIVLIAVVSNSTKPEVQYWINDGHWNLNYAAPHDENTTYFDGTVVDPAKKSATLHTVYLTGDPGDSDTLSFNGQLVASDAADGCGEDEWGNSWCYAFDIDSWDVAEHLSSSNNYATFNRGQDSYLHPVISVLTVKSPEWVFKRSYPNYAPNGMPDFNQTQDNWRNQTTNQWSFCGPTAVANCLWWFDSKYANQTGTPGDGWDNFSLVRDYNETPPLTPGPNWDDHAFDNVNDLNTSWPPAGAPPALPAFTPGPQPQPQPIPRWGELIERLAWYVNTDGIKTPQPWAGTTVSNMAQGINDWLNDTERDNMLYVHVEKTPNATWIKNEVVKCEDVILLLGFWEPKELKYLHNATIDPRYITDPRCIWWHELYPNYCNEYYCDSWIDTNNDGRLNPGDFVDFDGDPKKWYVENVTITINVTNGTDVMYLDFEGGYDQINQTITDPVCTWWHEIYPMFCSSFHIINWTDNGNNELDSCDYIQFEGDSRWWHVEEVGTDIIIGNHWVRVGGHYVTVAGVNYTADACMLAFSDPFFDNNVSGDGPGWSTPGHPTNYSPALHNNASYVSHDYYYVLNSSPSPGGVNCIKDYPISPYTIENFQGMNVPHEFIPNQSTYIPDHPIHTEIEYAIVVSPKPIPDLKITKAWVNWTDGVGSDCTIKYIIKNVGEFSARGNHSTHLYINGQFKASDLVTYGLQPGASFERNFSYTWTYTPPGDDIAICADHNNTVEETDENNWYVDWLSGTTNTTWECGDVNNDGTINSLDWRKTRKRILDPNFQLLHEWAADVNNDGTINSFDWRKIRKRILDPGFGLDCWCD
;
A
#
# COMPACT_ATOMS: atom_id res chain seq x y z
N MET A 1 31.81 48.35 71.13
CA MET A 1 31.91 48.78 69.72
C MET A 1 32.86 47.84 69.01
N LYS A 2 32.34 47.10 68.02
CA LYS A 2 33.03 46.05 67.25
C LYS A 2 33.90 46.68 66.15
N LYS A 3 35.07 46.10 65.88
CA LYS A 3 35.81 46.21 64.60
C LYS A 3 36.09 44.80 64.11
N GLN A 4 35.49 44.43 62.99
CA GLN A 4 35.73 43.19 62.24
C GLN A 4 36.91 43.41 61.28
N CYS A 5 37.80 42.43 61.21
CA CYS A 5 38.94 42.38 60.30
C CYS A 5 38.59 41.70 58.98
N ILE A 6 39.32 42.15 57.96
CA ILE A 6 39.24 41.89 56.53
C ILE A 6 39.67 40.46 56.17
N VAL A 7 38.78 39.69 55.54
CA VAL A 7 39.10 38.44 54.80
C VAL A 7 38.19 38.36 53.56
N ILE A 8 38.30 39.30 52.62
CA ILE A 8 37.56 39.24 51.34
C ILE A 8 38.40 39.97 50.26
N PRO A 9 39.47 39.36 49.71
CA PRO A 9 39.59 39.38 48.25
C PRO A 9 40.23 38.13 47.61
N ILE A 10 40.50 37.05 48.36
CA ILE A 10 41.09 35.82 47.79
C ILE A 10 40.02 34.78 47.41
N ALA A 11 38.90 34.72 48.14
CA ALA A 11 37.81 33.77 47.86
C ALA A 11 37.05 34.07 46.55
N ILE A 12 36.97 35.33 46.12
CA ILE A 12 36.27 35.73 44.88
C ILE A 12 37.12 35.43 43.64
N LEU A 13 38.45 35.51 43.73
CA LEU A 13 39.36 35.17 42.64
C LEU A 13 39.49 33.64 42.42
N VAL A 14 39.38 32.84 43.48
CA VAL A 14 39.35 31.37 43.38
C VAL A 14 37.98 30.85 42.93
N ALA A 15 36.89 31.53 43.28
CA ALA A 15 35.54 31.19 42.78
C ALA A 15 35.31 31.58 41.30
N LEU A 16 35.95 32.64 40.81
CA LEU A 16 35.90 33.02 39.38
C LEU A 16 36.79 32.14 38.49
N ALA A 17 37.86 31.54 39.03
CA ALA A 17 38.68 30.55 38.30
C ALA A 17 38.01 29.16 38.20
N ALA A 18 37.00 28.87 39.03
CA ALA A 18 36.26 27.60 39.02
C ALA A 18 34.98 27.61 38.17
N LEU A 19 34.67 28.73 37.48
CA LEU A 19 33.54 28.85 36.53
C LEU A 19 33.97 28.85 35.06
N GLY A 20 35.28 28.76 34.79
CA GLY A 20 35.77 28.39 33.47
C GLY A 20 35.82 26.87 33.37
N MET A 21 34.67 26.22 33.22
CA MET A 21 34.70 24.88 32.63
C MET A 21 35.37 25.03 31.26
N PRO A 22 36.46 24.31 30.94
CA PRO A 22 36.91 24.26 29.56
C PRO A 22 35.72 23.80 28.72
N ALA A 23 35.46 24.49 27.59
CA ALA A 23 34.55 23.96 26.59
C ALA A 23 35.09 22.58 26.24
N MET A 24 34.45 21.53 26.74
CA MET A 24 34.84 20.16 26.41
C MET A 24 34.45 19.97 24.95
N ALA A 25 35.34 19.35 24.18
CA ALA A 25 35.03 19.05 22.80
C ALA A 25 33.83 18.10 22.71
N LEU A 26 32.94 18.35 21.75
CA LEU A 26 31.84 17.50 21.34
C LEU A 26 32.38 16.49 20.32
N TYR A 27 33.21 15.59 20.83
CA TYR A 27 33.72 14.41 20.14
C TYR A 27 33.57 13.20 21.06
N ASP A 28 33.10 12.10 20.50
CA ASP A 28 33.06 10.81 21.18
C ASP A 28 33.36 9.71 20.18
N TYR A 29 34.47 8.99 20.39
CA TYR A 29 34.91 7.94 19.47
C TYR A 29 33.81 6.90 19.23
N ASN A 30 33.05 6.50 20.25
CA ASN A 30 31.98 5.49 20.12
C ASN A 30 30.60 6.11 19.82
N GLY A 31 30.45 7.42 20.00
CA GLY A 31 29.18 8.14 19.80
C GLY A 31 28.19 8.05 20.97
N TYR A 32 28.58 7.62 22.18
CA TYR A 32 27.70 7.61 23.35
C TYR A 32 27.21 9.02 23.74
N ALA A 33 27.98 10.06 23.42
CA ALA A 33 27.59 11.46 23.59
C ALA A 33 26.52 11.93 22.58
N PHE A 34 26.28 11.16 21.50
CA PHE A 34 25.33 11.48 20.43
C PHE A 34 24.37 10.32 20.19
N PRO A 35 23.62 9.87 21.21
CA PRO A 35 22.73 8.74 21.05
C PRO A 35 21.70 9.03 19.98
N ILE A 36 21.49 8.09 19.07
CA ILE A 36 20.33 8.13 18.18
C ILE A 36 19.10 8.05 19.07
N SER A 37 18.35 9.14 19.13
CA SER A 37 17.25 9.31 20.08
C SER A 37 16.21 10.26 19.50
N THR A 38 14.98 10.17 19.99
CA THR A 38 13.86 10.94 19.45
C THR A 38 14.09 12.44 19.57
N SER A 39 14.36 13.07 18.43
CA SER A 39 14.56 14.52 18.31
C SER A 39 13.25 15.22 17.98
N ASN A 40 12.32 14.52 17.34
CA ASN A 40 10.97 15.00 17.05
C ASN A 40 9.98 13.84 16.95
N ASN A 41 8.77 14.02 17.46
CA ASN A 41 7.66 13.09 17.25
C ASN A 41 6.33 13.86 17.24
N GLY A 42 5.30 13.20 16.71
CA GLY A 42 3.95 13.74 16.76
C GLY A 42 2.98 13.02 15.85
N THR A 43 1.80 13.62 15.72
CA THR A 43 0.72 13.15 14.86
C THR A 43 0.30 14.28 13.94
N ILE A 44 0.25 14.03 12.63
CA ILE A 44 -0.21 14.99 11.62
C ILE A 44 -1.15 14.31 10.62
N ASN A 45 -2.06 15.06 10.01
CA ASN A 45 -2.61 14.67 8.71
C ASN A 45 -1.62 15.13 7.64
N GLY A 46 -0.96 14.22 6.92
CA GLY A 46 0.15 14.57 6.04
C GLY A 46 1.14 13.42 5.80
N GLU A 47 2.41 13.77 5.65
CA GLU A 47 3.49 12.81 5.42
C GLU A 47 4.83 13.30 5.99
N VAL A 48 5.75 12.36 6.24
CA VAL A 48 7.15 12.65 6.58
C VAL A 48 7.98 12.38 5.33
N TYR A 49 8.49 13.43 4.71
CA TYR A 49 9.43 13.35 3.59
C TYR A 49 10.83 13.05 4.11
N ILE A 50 11.46 12.04 3.54
CA ILE A 50 12.84 11.65 3.80
C ILE A 50 13.46 11.42 2.44
N GLY A 51 14.52 12.14 2.12
CA GLY A 51 15.21 11.98 0.86
C GLY A 51 16.63 12.49 0.96
N GLY A 52 17.48 12.06 0.04
CA GLY A 52 18.86 12.49 -0.01
C GLY A 52 19.80 11.43 -0.53
N GLY A 53 21.07 11.82 -0.61
CA GLY A 53 22.16 10.97 -1.07
C GLY A 53 22.15 10.69 -2.58
N HIS A 54 23.34 10.34 -3.06
CA HIS A 54 23.62 9.64 -4.31
C HIS A 54 25.02 8.98 -4.23
N GLY A 55 25.37 8.49 -3.03
CA GLY A 55 26.68 7.94 -2.68
C GLY A 55 27.77 8.98 -2.41
N VAL A 56 28.95 8.49 -2.03
CA VAL A 56 30.09 9.32 -1.63
C VAL A 56 30.65 10.13 -2.81
N GLU A 57 30.81 11.45 -2.64
CA GLU A 57 31.48 12.31 -3.62
C GLU A 57 32.75 13.00 -3.08
N GLY A 58 33.67 13.29 -4.02
CA GLY A 58 34.86 14.11 -3.80
C GLY A 58 36.18 13.36 -3.95
N THR A 59 37.28 14.08 -3.74
CA THR A 59 38.65 13.57 -3.76
C THR A 59 39.33 13.88 -2.44
N SER A 60 40.09 12.93 -1.92
CA SER A 60 40.84 13.10 -0.68
C SER A 60 41.82 14.27 -0.76
N TYR A 61 41.94 15.03 0.34
CA TYR A 61 42.93 16.09 0.51
C TYR A 61 42.79 17.25 -0.50
N GLN A 62 41.58 17.46 -1.03
CA GLN A 62 41.21 18.59 -1.88
C GLN A 62 39.90 19.24 -1.41
N PRO A 63 39.61 20.50 -1.76
CA PRO A 63 38.28 21.07 -1.56
C PRO A 63 37.24 20.28 -2.36
N ASN A 64 36.14 19.89 -1.71
CA ASN A 64 35.08 19.11 -2.34
C ASN A 64 33.76 19.90 -2.35
N THR A 65 32.89 19.58 -3.30
CA THR A 65 31.52 20.11 -3.35
C THR A 65 30.54 18.98 -3.69
N TYR A 66 29.42 18.92 -2.99
CA TYR A 66 28.32 17.97 -3.18
C TYR A 66 27.03 18.71 -3.50
N TYR A 67 26.22 18.18 -4.41
CA TYR A 67 24.97 18.81 -4.86
C TYR A 67 23.78 17.87 -4.71
N GLN A 68 22.78 18.23 -3.91
CA GLN A 68 21.58 17.40 -3.73
C GLN A 68 20.32 18.21 -4.05
N ASN A 69 19.37 17.61 -4.76
CA ASN A 69 18.02 18.15 -4.90
C ASN A 69 17.07 17.46 -3.91
N PHE A 70 15.91 18.07 -3.65
CA PHE A 70 14.82 17.51 -2.83
C PHE A 70 13.46 17.98 -3.34
N SER A 71 12.55 17.05 -3.65
CA SER A 71 11.20 17.31 -4.15
C SER A 71 10.18 17.19 -3.00
N VAL A 72 10.28 18.10 -2.03
CA VAL A 72 9.39 18.09 -0.86
C VAL A 72 7.92 18.26 -1.28
N PRO A 73 6.99 17.38 -0.85
CA PRO A 73 5.57 17.43 -1.21
C PRO A 73 4.86 18.74 -0.85
N SER A 74 3.70 18.99 -1.45
CA SER A 74 2.90 20.18 -1.17
C SER A 74 2.16 20.07 0.17
N GLY A 75 2.18 21.16 0.94
CA GLY A 75 1.56 21.23 2.27
C GLY A 75 2.17 22.33 3.12
N THR A 76 2.04 22.22 4.44
CA THR A 76 2.68 23.10 5.43
C THR A 76 3.83 22.35 6.11
N VAL A 77 5.04 22.89 6.04
CA VAL A 77 6.20 22.30 6.73
C VAL A 77 6.12 22.61 8.22
N GLU A 78 5.85 21.59 9.04
CA GLU A 78 5.77 21.72 10.51
C GLU A 78 7.16 21.64 11.15
N TRP A 79 8.04 20.82 10.56
CA TRP A 79 9.40 20.61 11.02
C TRP A 79 10.28 20.15 9.86
N ALA A 80 11.51 20.65 9.74
CA ALA A 80 12.48 20.09 8.81
C ALA A 80 13.93 20.26 9.29
N ARG A 81 14.75 19.25 9.03
CA ARG A 81 16.19 19.24 9.32
C ARG A 81 16.97 18.66 8.15
N LEU A 82 18.07 19.34 7.82
CA LEU A 82 19.02 18.94 6.79
C LEU A 82 20.29 18.41 7.46
N TYR A 83 20.87 17.34 6.94
CA TYR A 83 22.08 16.72 7.44
C TYR A 83 23.14 16.59 6.35
N VAL A 84 24.42 16.64 6.75
CA VAL A 84 25.58 16.49 5.86
C VAL A 84 26.62 15.59 6.52
N GLY A 85 27.02 14.52 5.82
CA GLY A 85 28.08 13.61 6.23
C GLY A 85 29.42 13.97 5.60
N VAL A 86 30.48 14.10 6.40
CA VAL A 86 31.84 14.44 5.92
C VAL A 86 32.87 13.51 6.53
N TRP A 87 33.83 13.04 5.72
CA TRP A 87 34.98 12.27 6.19
C TRP A 87 36.21 13.15 6.44
N GLY A 88 36.75 13.12 7.65
CA GLY A 88 37.94 13.88 8.08
C GLY A 88 39.27 13.15 7.96
N ALA A 89 39.27 11.88 7.53
CA ALA A 89 40.39 10.94 7.59
C ALA A 89 40.80 10.51 9.01
N THR A 90 41.03 11.46 9.93
CA THR A 90 41.32 11.19 11.34
C THR A 90 40.59 12.17 12.23
N GLU A 91 40.46 11.82 13.51
CA GLU A 91 39.87 12.67 14.54
C GLU A 91 40.70 13.93 14.86
N GLU A 92 41.92 14.06 14.34
CA GLU A 92 42.80 15.21 14.60
C GLU A 92 42.75 16.30 13.51
N TYR A 93 42.42 15.92 12.28
CA TYR A 93 42.51 16.81 11.12
C TYR A 93 41.30 17.74 10.99
N LYS A 94 41.59 18.98 10.62
CA LYS A 94 40.61 20.07 10.61
C LYS A 94 40.27 20.53 9.21
N GLY A 95 38.99 20.79 9.01
CA GLY A 95 38.45 21.32 7.78
C GLY A 95 37.41 22.41 8.04
N THR A 96 36.77 22.82 6.96
CA THR A 96 35.58 23.67 7.03
C THR A 96 34.45 23.06 6.22
N LEU A 97 33.21 23.39 6.59
CA LEU A 97 32.00 23.05 5.85
C LEU A 97 31.17 24.32 5.64
N ARG A 98 30.74 24.54 4.39
CA ARG A 98 29.77 25.57 4.02
C ARG A 98 28.60 24.91 3.30
N VAL A 99 27.38 25.21 3.73
CA VAL A 99 26.15 24.70 3.09
C VAL A 99 25.32 25.86 2.57
N ASN A 100 24.98 25.81 1.28
CA ASN A 100 24.06 26.73 0.64
C ASN A 100 22.76 26.01 0.28
N TYR A 101 21.63 26.61 0.58
CA TYR A 101 20.29 26.11 0.32
C TYR A 101 19.57 27.06 -0.63
N THR A 102 19.07 26.53 -1.75
CA THR A 102 18.32 27.26 -2.76
C THR A 102 16.88 26.76 -2.81
N ASN A 103 15.93 27.67 -2.67
CA ASN A 103 14.50 27.40 -2.72
C ASN A 103 13.81 28.38 -3.72
N ALA A 104 12.48 28.44 -3.73
CA ALA A 104 11.73 29.30 -4.64
C ALA A 104 12.01 30.81 -4.47
N THR A 105 12.48 31.22 -3.29
CA THR A 105 12.71 32.63 -2.91
C THR A 105 14.16 33.10 -3.10
N GLY A 106 15.12 32.18 -3.17
CA GLY A 106 16.53 32.50 -3.41
C GLY A 106 17.51 31.46 -2.87
N THR A 107 18.79 31.85 -2.81
CA THR A 107 19.88 31.03 -2.24
C THR A 107 20.38 31.63 -0.93
N TYR A 108 20.53 30.79 0.09
CA TYR A 108 20.90 31.16 1.45
C TYR A 108 22.08 30.31 1.92
N SER A 109 23.09 30.92 2.56
CA SER A 109 24.08 30.13 3.31
C SER A 109 23.50 29.78 4.68
N LEU A 110 23.42 28.48 4.98
CA LEU A 110 22.91 28.00 6.27
C LEU A 110 23.85 28.41 7.40
N GLN A 111 23.28 28.63 8.57
CA GLN A 111 23.97 29.12 9.75
C GLN A 111 23.84 28.12 10.89
N ASP A 112 24.89 27.99 11.68
CA ASP A 112 24.85 27.29 12.96
C ASP A 112 24.13 28.13 14.04
N SER A 113 23.98 27.58 15.25
CA SER A 113 23.35 28.28 16.37
C SER A 113 24.06 29.59 16.77
N ASN A 114 25.32 29.76 16.38
CA ASN A 114 26.15 30.94 16.65
C ASN A 114 26.13 31.97 15.50
N GLY A 115 25.40 31.70 14.40
CA GLY A 115 25.31 32.56 13.22
C GLY A 115 26.47 32.43 12.22
N ASN A 116 27.31 31.40 12.36
CA ASN A 116 28.42 31.14 11.45
C ASN A 116 27.92 30.47 10.16
N THR A 117 28.30 31.02 9.00
CA THR A 117 27.97 30.47 7.68
C THR A 117 29.03 29.50 7.14
N VAL A 118 30.16 29.40 7.83
CA VAL A 118 31.24 28.46 7.53
C VAL A 118 31.60 27.80 8.86
N LEU A 119 31.30 26.51 8.97
CA LEU A 119 31.62 25.70 10.13
C LEU A 119 33.08 25.27 10.06
N THR A 120 33.74 25.25 11.22
CA THR A 120 35.02 24.56 11.37
C THR A 120 34.72 23.15 11.84
N LEU A 121 35.22 22.14 11.12
CA LEU A 121 35.18 20.74 11.53
C LEU A 121 36.51 20.47 12.24
N ALA A 122 36.48 20.38 13.58
CA ALA A 122 37.70 20.42 14.40
C ALA A 122 38.04 19.10 15.12
N GLY A 123 37.36 18.00 14.76
CA GLY A 123 37.63 16.65 15.25
C GLY A 123 37.51 16.55 16.77
N VAL A 124 38.53 16.00 17.43
CA VAL A 124 38.62 15.91 18.91
C VAL A 124 38.59 17.27 19.62
N ASN A 125 38.67 18.38 18.90
CA ASN A 125 38.59 19.74 19.42
C ASN A 125 37.32 20.48 18.98
N ASP A 126 36.36 19.80 18.33
CA ASP A 126 35.12 20.43 17.92
C ASP A 126 34.28 20.80 19.13
N THR A 127 33.68 21.99 19.13
CA THR A 127 32.83 22.46 20.23
C THR A 127 31.47 22.91 19.72
N ASN A 128 31.17 22.64 18.44
CA ASN A 128 29.94 23.08 17.82
C ASN A 128 28.80 22.08 18.11
N PRO A 129 27.68 22.52 18.71
CA PRO A 129 26.57 21.63 19.04
C PRO A 129 25.87 21.02 17.82
N GLU A 130 26.00 21.64 16.65
CA GLU A 130 25.46 21.14 15.38
C GLU A 130 26.36 20.10 14.69
N VAL A 131 27.54 19.78 15.25
CA VAL A 131 28.52 18.86 14.67
C VAL A 131 28.69 17.65 15.58
N TRP A 132 28.25 16.47 15.13
CA TRP A 132 28.50 15.21 15.82
C TRP A 132 29.66 14.47 15.16
N CYS A 133 30.82 14.55 15.81
CA CYS A 133 32.04 13.92 15.35
C CYS A 133 32.31 12.62 16.12
N THR A 134 32.40 11.51 15.41
CA THR A 134 32.71 10.18 15.98
C THR A 134 33.83 9.48 15.21
N GLY A 135 34.31 8.36 15.75
CA GLY A 135 35.33 7.52 15.12
C GLY A 135 36.56 8.30 14.66
N HIS A 136 37.01 8.04 13.43
CA HIS A 136 38.16 8.68 12.81
C HIS A 136 37.80 9.98 12.07
N GLY A 137 37.14 10.89 12.78
CA GLY A 137 36.74 12.18 12.21
C GLY A 137 35.60 12.05 11.20
N VAL A 138 34.60 11.20 11.49
CA VAL A 138 33.36 11.14 10.72
C VAL A 138 32.43 12.20 11.30
N TYR A 139 32.05 13.19 10.50
CA TYR A 139 31.20 14.30 10.92
C TYR A 139 29.79 14.12 10.39
N TRP A 140 28.81 14.17 11.30
CA TRP A 140 27.41 14.30 10.96
C TRP A 140 26.92 15.68 11.42
N VAL A 141 26.60 16.55 10.47
CA VAL A 141 26.29 17.96 10.74
C VAL A 141 24.84 18.24 10.40
N TYR A 142 24.09 18.87 11.29
CA TYR A 142 22.67 19.17 11.05
C TYR A 142 22.36 20.67 11.03
N TYR A 143 21.30 21.04 10.30
CA TYR A 143 20.76 22.39 10.22
C TYR A 143 19.23 22.37 10.34
N ASN A 144 18.67 23.26 11.17
CA ASN A 144 17.23 23.49 11.18
C ASN A 144 16.84 24.29 9.93
N VAL A 145 16.03 23.67 9.07
CA VAL A 145 15.59 24.25 7.79
C VAL A 145 14.07 24.37 7.69
N THR A 146 13.32 24.23 8.80
CA THR A 146 11.84 24.32 8.83
C THR A 146 11.31 25.53 8.07
N ASN A 147 11.92 26.70 8.27
CA ASN A 147 11.50 27.96 7.62
C ASN A 147 12.20 28.23 6.26
N THR A 148 13.03 27.31 5.79
CA THR A 148 13.80 27.43 4.55
C THR A 148 13.26 26.51 3.46
N VAL A 149 12.76 25.33 3.82
CA VAL A 149 12.12 24.41 2.87
C VAL A 149 10.91 25.08 2.21
N THR A 150 10.81 25.01 0.88
CA THR A 150 9.60 25.38 0.16
C THR A 150 8.89 24.11 -0.32
N PRO A 151 7.72 23.76 0.24
CA PRO A 151 6.95 22.59 -0.18
C PRO A 151 6.38 22.77 -1.60
N GLY A 152 6.28 21.70 -2.38
CA GLY A 152 5.84 21.72 -3.78
C GLY A 152 6.83 22.37 -4.75
N PHE A 153 8.09 22.57 -4.35
CA PHE A 153 9.17 23.13 -5.17
C PHE A 153 10.44 22.28 -5.02
N ILE A 154 11.28 22.26 -6.05
CA ILE A 154 12.59 21.56 -5.98
C ILE A 154 13.56 22.39 -5.15
N ASN A 155 13.91 21.89 -3.97
CA ASN A 155 14.89 22.51 -3.10
C ASN A 155 16.28 21.98 -3.47
N ASN A 156 17.26 22.86 -3.70
CA ASN A 156 18.62 22.47 -4.08
C ASN A 156 19.61 22.85 -2.98
N VAL A 157 20.47 21.92 -2.59
CA VAL A 157 21.50 22.10 -1.57
C VAL A 157 22.88 21.87 -2.18
N THR A 158 23.81 22.74 -1.81
CA THR A 158 25.24 22.59 -2.13
C THR A 158 26.05 22.63 -0.85
N ALA A 159 26.77 21.55 -0.55
CA ALA A 159 27.74 21.51 0.54
C ALA A 159 29.16 21.62 -0.04
N SER A 160 30.05 22.38 0.61
CA SER A 160 31.44 22.52 0.19
C SER A 160 32.40 22.43 1.37
N THR A 161 33.46 21.64 1.23
CA THR A 161 34.52 21.48 2.24
C THR A 161 35.83 22.12 1.78
N ASN A 162 36.64 22.60 2.73
CA ASN A 162 38.02 23.03 2.46
C ASN A 162 38.96 22.59 3.60
N GLN A 163 40.21 22.33 3.27
CA GLN A 163 41.29 22.04 4.21
C GLN A 163 41.62 23.24 5.10
N ILE A 164 41.67 23.00 6.41
CA ILE A 164 42.49 23.82 7.32
C ILE A 164 43.84 23.12 7.48
N ASP A 165 43.80 21.82 7.76
CA ASP A 165 44.96 20.93 7.71
C ASP A 165 45.05 20.29 6.31
N PRO A 166 46.24 20.24 5.68
CA PRO A 166 46.41 19.68 4.33
C PRO A 166 45.95 18.23 4.20
N GLU A 167 46.01 17.45 5.28
CA GLU A 167 45.66 16.04 5.35
C GLU A 167 44.17 15.78 5.69
N PHE A 168 43.34 16.82 5.82
CA PHE A 168 41.89 16.66 5.94
C PHE A 168 41.30 16.12 4.62
N ASP A 169 40.68 14.94 4.66
CA ASP A 169 40.17 14.24 3.47
C ASP A 169 39.04 15.05 2.81
N GLY A 170 37.98 15.35 3.57
CA GLY A 170 36.91 16.27 3.20
C GLY A 170 35.91 15.74 2.19
N ARG A 171 35.96 14.46 1.79
CA ARG A 171 34.88 13.83 0.99
C ARG A 171 33.56 13.83 1.76
N MET A 172 32.46 13.88 1.02
CA MET A 172 31.12 13.90 1.60
C MET A 172 30.44 12.56 1.35
N TYR A 173 29.84 12.00 2.41
CA TYR A 173 29.08 10.76 2.33
C TYR A 173 27.74 10.96 1.63
N GLY A 174 27.03 12.03 2.00
CA GLY A 174 25.72 12.36 1.46
C GLY A 174 25.09 13.55 2.16
N ILE A 175 23.96 14.02 1.61
CA ILE A 175 23.11 15.06 2.20
C ILE A 175 21.69 14.50 2.33
N VAL A 176 21.11 14.57 3.53
CA VAL A 176 19.75 14.08 3.82
C VAL A 176 18.86 15.23 4.25
N LEU A 177 17.62 15.27 3.74
CA LEU A 177 16.57 16.17 4.21
C LEU A 177 15.42 15.35 4.79
N ILE A 178 15.04 15.66 6.03
CA ILE A 178 13.81 15.17 6.65
C ILE A 178 12.86 16.35 6.82
N ALA A 179 11.62 16.24 6.34
CA ALA A 179 10.59 17.25 6.50
C ALA A 179 9.24 16.64 6.86
N VAL A 180 8.65 17.10 7.95
CA VAL A 180 7.27 16.79 8.36
C VAL A 180 6.34 17.78 7.69
N VAL A 181 5.47 17.31 6.81
CA VAL A 181 4.59 18.14 5.97
C VAL A 181 3.14 17.82 6.27
N SER A 182 2.42 18.77 6.86
CA SER A 182 0.98 18.65 7.12
C SER A 182 0.17 19.02 5.88
N ASN A 183 -0.84 18.20 5.59
CA ASN A 183 -1.82 18.40 4.54
C ASN A 183 -3.14 17.76 4.98
N SER A 184 -4.17 18.57 5.22
CA SER A 184 -5.47 18.10 5.74
C SER A 184 -6.22 17.13 4.83
N THR A 185 -5.79 16.96 3.57
CA THR A 185 -6.36 15.99 2.63
C THR A 185 -5.71 14.61 2.70
N LYS A 186 -4.58 14.49 3.41
CA LYS A 186 -3.81 13.25 3.61
C LYS A 186 -4.23 12.56 4.91
N PRO A 187 -4.02 11.23 5.03
CA PRO A 187 -4.36 10.48 6.22
C PRO A 187 -3.52 10.91 7.43
N GLU A 188 -3.97 10.48 8.61
CA GLU A 188 -3.21 10.66 9.83
C GLU A 188 -1.96 9.76 9.83
N VAL A 189 -0.83 10.37 10.17
CA VAL A 189 0.48 9.74 10.35
C VAL A 189 0.99 10.09 11.73
N GLN A 190 1.33 9.06 12.51
CA GLN A 190 2.18 9.20 13.69
C GLN A 190 3.62 8.98 13.28
N TYR A 191 4.54 9.77 13.82
CA TYR A 191 5.95 9.66 13.47
C TYR A 191 6.87 9.90 14.65
N TRP A 192 8.06 9.29 14.56
CA TRP A 192 9.20 9.49 15.44
C TRP A 192 10.45 9.62 14.59
N ILE A 193 11.14 10.75 14.72
CA ILE A 193 12.41 11.03 14.06
C ILE A 193 13.48 10.92 15.14
N ASN A 194 14.28 9.85 15.05
CA ASN A 194 15.45 9.67 15.88
C ASN A 194 16.69 10.02 15.06
N ASP A 195 17.52 10.90 15.60
CA ASP A 195 18.79 11.28 14.98
C ASP A 195 19.90 11.30 16.04
N GLY A 196 21.12 11.06 15.58
CA GLY A 196 22.30 10.98 16.41
C GLY A 196 23.50 10.57 15.56
N HIS A 197 24.52 10.01 16.20
CA HIS A 197 25.66 9.44 15.48
C HIS A 197 26.35 8.39 16.35
N TRP A 198 26.14 7.11 16.02
CA TRP A 198 26.94 6.04 16.61
C TRP A 198 28.13 5.70 15.73
N ASN A 199 29.18 5.20 16.38
CA ASN A 199 30.28 4.52 15.72
C ASN A 199 30.39 3.13 16.34
N LEU A 200 29.66 2.18 15.75
CA LEU A 200 29.80 0.76 16.09
C LEU A 200 31.09 0.28 15.44
N ASN A 201 31.98 -0.33 16.20
CA ASN A 201 33.32 -0.62 15.69
C ASN A 201 33.99 -1.78 16.41
N TYR A 202 34.89 -2.49 15.73
CA TYR A 202 35.63 -3.61 16.30
C TYR A 202 36.72 -3.19 17.32
N ALA A 203 37.15 -1.92 17.29
CA ALA A 203 38.27 -1.43 18.09
C ALA A 203 37.90 -1.20 19.56
N ALA A 204 36.61 -1.00 19.84
CA ALA A 204 35.99 -1.03 21.16
C ALA A 204 34.98 -2.20 21.19
N PRO A 205 34.62 -2.76 22.36
CA PRO A 205 33.53 -3.74 22.45
C PRO A 205 32.17 -3.02 22.31
N HIS A 206 31.91 -2.40 21.16
CA HIS A 206 30.71 -1.63 20.84
C HIS A 206 30.18 -2.09 19.48
N ASP A 207 29.63 -3.30 19.48
CA ASP A 207 29.18 -3.99 18.27
C ASP A 207 27.73 -3.67 17.93
N GLU A 208 26.92 -3.27 18.92
CA GLU A 208 25.51 -2.98 18.75
C GLU A 208 25.05 -1.80 19.61
N ASN A 209 23.95 -1.16 19.18
CA ASN A 209 23.25 -0.16 19.98
C ASN A 209 21.77 -0.02 19.56
N THR A 210 20.93 0.46 20.48
CA THR A 210 19.46 0.44 20.34
C THR A 210 18.87 1.84 20.48
N THR A 211 17.98 2.22 19.56
CA THR A 211 17.21 3.47 19.60
C THR A 211 15.75 3.16 19.91
N TYR A 212 15.16 3.93 20.82
CA TYR A 212 13.76 3.77 21.20
C TYR A 212 12.89 4.84 20.52
N PHE A 213 11.67 4.47 20.14
CA PHE A 213 10.64 5.36 19.61
C PHE A 213 9.64 5.66 20.73
N ASP A 214 9.93 6.70 21.51
CA ASP A 214 9.20 7.03 22.73
C ASP A 214 7.75 7.44 22.43
N GLY A 215 6.78 6.58 22.77
CA GLY A 215 5.37 6.86 22.57
C GLY A 215 4.48 5.62 22.64
N THR A 216 3.22 5.80 22.27
CA THR A 216 2.23 4.72 22.21
C THR A 216 1.55 4.68 20.85
N VAL A 217 1.38 3.49 20.28
CA VAL A 217 0.59 3.24 19.08
C VAL A 217 -0.75 2.63 19.49
N VAL A 218 -1.84 3.19 18.99
CA VAL A 218 -3.20 2.66 19.20
C VAL A 218 -3.52 1.65 18.11
N ASP A 219 -3.95 0.45 18.52
CA ASP A 219 -4.34 -0.67 17.65
C ASP A 219 -3.29 -0.99 16.57
N PRO A 220 -2.02 -1.34 16.94
CA PRO A 220 -0.93 -1.54 15.99
C PRO A 220 -1.24 -2.57 14.91
N ALA A 221 -1.98 -3.64 15.24
CA ALA A 221 -2.46 -4.66 14.30
C ALA A 221 -3.39 -4.12 13.19
N LYS A 222 -3.85 -2.87 13.30
CA LYS A 222 -4.68 -2.17 12.32
C LYS A 222 -3.94 -1.03 11.64
N LYS A 223 -2.60 -0.97 11.73
CA LYS A 223 -1.75 0.09 11.18
C LYS A 223 -0.72 -0.50 10.22
N SER A 224 -0.27 0.34 9.29
CA SER A 224 0.98 0.09 8.56
C SER A 224 2.10 0.84 9.27
N ALA A 225 3.33 0.31 9.22
CA ALA A 225 4.49 0.97 9.79
C ALA A 225 5.72 0.80 8.90
N THR A 226 6.41 1.92 8.66
CA THR A 226 7.64 1.94 7.88
C THR A 226 8.76 2.53 8.73
N LEU A 227 9.87 1.82 8.83
CA LEU A 227 11.11 2.26 9.46
C LEU A 227 12.08 2.72 8.37
N HIS A 228 12.56 3.95 8.44
CA HIS A 228 13.63 4.43 7.55
C HIS A 228 14.94 4.53 8.32
N THR A 229 16.04 4.12 7.72
CA THR A 229 17.38 4.16 8.32
C THR A 229 18.35 4.92 7.42
N VAL A 230 19.36 5.55 8.02
CA VAL A 230 20.48 6.14 7.27
C VAL A 230 21.79 5.72 7.91
N TYR A 231 22.71 5.24 7.07
CA TYR A 231 24.07 4.88 7.44
C TYR A 231 25.08 5.71 6.65
N LEU A 232 26.19 6.11 7.28
CA LEU A 232 27.28 6.79 6.58
C LEU A 232 28.28 5.83 5.96
N THR A 233 28.42 4.63 6.52
CA THR A 233 29.37 3.61 6.07
C THR A 233 28.65 2.27 5.99
N GLY A 234 28.90 1.56 4.90
CA GLY A 234 28.28 0.29 4.55
C GLY A 234 28.92 -0.25 3.28
N ASP A 235 29.19 -1.55 3.22
CA ASP A 235 29.83 -2.22 2.10
C ASP A 235 29.01 -3.48 1.74
N PRO A 236 28.76 -3.78 0.45
CA PRO A 236 27.89 -4.90 0.10
C PRO A 236 28.47 -6.26 0.49
N GLY A 237 27.63 -7.14 1.04
CA GLY A 237 27.97 -8.52 1.40
C GLY A 237 28.63 -8.66 2.77
N ASP A 238 28.52 -7.63 3.59
CA ASP A 238 28.94 -7.61 4.98
C ASP A 238 27.83 -8.21 5.88
N SER A 239 28.06 -8.27 7.19
CA SER A 239 27.22 -9.08 8.09
C SER A 239 26.49 -8.25 9.14
N ASP A 240 26.35 -6.95 8.93
CA ASP A 240 25.57 -6.10 9.80
C ASP A 240 24.08 -6.47 9.73
N THR A 241 23.35 -6.11 10.78
CA THR A 241 21.94 -6.43 10.89
C THR A 241 21.15 -5.29 11.51
N LEU A 242 19.92 -5.13 11.03
CA LEU A 242 18.90 -4.28 11.62
C LEU A 242 17.82 -5.16 12.22
N SER A 243 17.46 -4.90 13.48
CA SER A 243 16.31 -5.52 14.13
C SER A 243 15.33 -4.47 14.64
N PHE A 244 14.04 -4.78 14.63
CA PHE A 244 12.99 -3.94 15.19
C PHE A 244 12.18 -4.75 16.21
N ASN A 245 12.05 -4.24 17.43
CA ASN A 245 11.40 -4.92 18.55
C ASN A 245 11.93 -6.34 18.82
N GLY A 246 13.21 -6.56 18.58
CA GLY A 246 13.88 -7.86 18.76
C GLY A 246 13.74 -8.82 17.58
N GLN A 247 13.03 -8.43 16.52
CA GLN A 247 12.84 -9.19 15.29
C GLN A 247 13.81 -8.72 14.22
N LEU A 248 14.45 -9.65 13.50
CA LEU A 248 15.40 -9.32 12.43
C LEU A 248 14.64 -8.74 11.24
N VAL A 249 14.98 -7.52 10.84
CA VAL A 249 14.38 -6.82 9.70
C VAL A 249 15.23 -6.98 8.44
N ALA A 250 16.55 -6.87 8.58
CA ALA A 250 17.48 -7.00 7.47
C ALA A 250 18.83 -7.56 7.93
N SER A 251 19.43 -8.38 7.07
CA SER A 251 20.85 -8.74 7.09
C SER A 251 21.55 -8.00 5.96
N ASP A 252 22.75 -7.48 6.21
CA ASP A 252 23.43 -6.51 5.33
C ASP A 252 22.57 -5.24 5.19
N ALA A 253 22.18 -4.67 6.33
CA ALA A 253 21.24 -3.55 6.40
C ALA A 253 21.88 -2.21 6.01
N ALA A 254 23.20 -2.18 5.86
CA ALA A 254 23.99 -1.07 5.38
C ALA A 254 24.89 -1.56 4.24
N ASP A 255 24.29 -1.93 3.10
CA ASP A 255 25.04 -2.41 1.93
C ASP A 255 25.80 -1.29 1.20
N GLY A 256 25.56 -0.03 1.56
CA GLY A 256 26.17 1.14 0.94
C GLY A 256 25.68 1.43 -0.48
N CYS A 257 24.54 0.88 -0.85
CA CYS A 257 23.86 1.08 -2.12
C CYS A 257 22.54 1.82 -1.89
N GLY A 258 21.91 2.25 -2.98
CA GLY A 258 20.67 3.00 -2.90
C GLY A 258 20.31 3.65 -4.22
N GLU A 259 19.08 4.16 -4.31
CA GLU A 259 18.58 4.91 -5.46
C GLU A 259 17.81 6.15 -4.97
N ASP A 260 18.12 7.31 -5.55
CA ASP A 260 17.42 8.55 -5.19
C ASP A 260 16.09 8.71 -5.96
N GLU A 261 15.29 9.71 -5.59
CA GLU A 261 13.98 9.99 -6.22
C GLU A 261 14.07 10.43 -7.71
N TRP A 262 15.27 10.55 -8.28
CA TRP A 262 15.50 10.83 -9.70
C TRP A 262 16.09 9.64 -10.46
N GLY A 263 16.22 8.48 -9.82
CA GLY A 263 16.72 7.25 -10.41
C GLY A 263 18.25 7.19 -10.52
N ASN A 264 18.98 7.97 -9.73
CA ASN A 264 20.43 7.81 -9.62
C ASN A 264 20.73 6.73 -8.58
N SER A 265 21.23 5.60 -9.04
CA SER A 265 21.67 4.53 -8.15
C SER A 265 23.16 4.62 -7.84
N TRP A 266 23.55 4.28 -6.61
CA TRP A 266 24.94 4.15 -6.18
C TRP A 266 25.13 2.82 -5.44
N CYS A 267 26.39 2.43 -5.26
CA CYS A 267 26.76 1.21 -4.57
C CYS A 267 28.22 1.30 -4.14
N TYR A 268 28.46 2.15 -3.13
CA TYR A 268 29.75 2.42 -2.50
C TYR A 268 29.57 3.43 -1.34
N ALA A 269 29.32 2.92 -0.13
CA ALA A 269 29.13 3.68 1.11
C ALA A 269 28.00 4.73 1.07
N PHE A 270 27.46 5.03 2.25
CA PHE A 270 26.23 5.79 2.47
C PHE A 270 24.98 5.07 1.98
N ASP A 271 24.00 4.95 2.87
CA ASP A 271 22.77 4.23 2.62
C ASP A 271 21.58 4.97 3.25
N ILE A 272 20.44 4.95 2.55
CA ILE A 272 19.14 5.45 2.97
C ILE A 272 18.06 4.47 2.53
N ASP A 273 17.61 3.67 3.49
CA ASP A 273 16.69 2.57 3.24
C ASP A 273 15.38 2.69 4.01
N SER A 274 14.39 1.93 3.56
CA SER A 274 13.07 1.83 4.17
C SER A 274 12.62 0.38 4.31
N TRP A 275 12.07 0.05 5.48
CA TRP A 275 11.70 -1.30 5.88
C TRP A 275 10.25 -1.33 6.35
N ASP A 276 9.47 -2.32 5.92
CA ASP A 276 8.16 -2.60 6.52
C ASP A 276 8.38 -3.28 7.88
N VAL A 277 7.81 -2.69 8.93
CA VAL A 277 7.91 -3.19 10.31
C VAL A 277 6.53 -3.32 10.96
N ALA A 278 5.47 -3.34 10.16
CA ALA A 278 4.09 -3.35 10.65
C ALA A 278 3.78 -4.57 11.53
N GLU A 279 4.27 -5.75 11.16
CA GLU A 279 4.02 -7.00 11.88
C GLU A 279 4.72 -7.08 13.24
N HIS A 280 5.81 -6.34 13.42
CA HIS A 280 6.56 -6.30 14.67
C HIS A 280 6.14 -5.10 15.54
N LEU A 281 5.23 -4.25 15.06
CA LEU A 281 4.81 -3.03 15.75
C LEU A 281 4.07 -3.35 17.05
N SER A 282 4.58 -2.81 18.16
CA SER A 282 3.99 -2.93 19.47
C SER A 282 3.22 -1.66 19.87
N SER A 283 2.29 -1.80 20.81
CA SER A 283 1.51 -0.66 21.33
C SER A 283 2.35 0.37 22.09
N SER A 284 3.55 -0.02 22.56
CA SER A 284 4.51 0.84 23.24
C SER A 284 5.90 0.19 23.21
N ASN A 285 6.92 0.95 23.61
CA ASN A 285 8.32 0.50 23.66
C ASN A 285 8.83 -0.03 22.32
N ASN A 286 8.48 0.64 21.22
CA ASN A 286 9.05 0.29 19.93
C ASN A 286 10.53 0.70 19.89
N TYR A 287 11.40 -0.12 19.35
CA TYR A 287 12.84 0.14 19.23
C TYR A 287 13.46 -0.52 18.00
N ALA A 288 14.56 0.07 17.52
CA ALA A 288 15.41 -0.51 16.49
C ALA A 288 16.82 -0.74 17.06
N THR A 289 17.40 -1.90 16.78
CA THR A 289 18.77 -2.27 17.17
C THR A 289 19.61 -2.42 15.91
N PHE A 290 20.76 -1.76 15.93
CA PHE A 290 21.76 -1.81 14.86
C PHE A 290 22.93 -2.62 15.38
N ASN A 291 23.40 -3.59 14.61
CA ASN A 291 24.54 -4.42 14.97
C ASN A 291 25.49 -4.52 13.78
N ARG A 292 26.78 -4.26 14.00
CA ARG A 292 27.80 -4.24 12.95
C ARG A 292 28.18 -5.63 12.43
N GLY A 293 27.82 -6.70 13.13
CA GLY A 293 28.29 -8.04 12.83
C GLY A 293 29.83 -8.13 12.73
N GLN A 294 30.34 -8.50 11.56
CA GLN A 294 31.77 -8.62 11.29
C GLN A 294 32.41 -7.34 10.74
N ASP A 295 31.63 -6.29 10.52
CA ASP A 295 32.08 -5.07 9.86
C ASP A 295 33.03 -4.29 10.76
N SER A 296 34.02 -3.67 10.14
CA SER A 296 34.99 -2.91 10.93
C SER A 296 34.34 -1.68 11.59
N TYR A 297 33.47 -0.98 10.86
CA TYR A 297 32.82 0.23 11.32
C TYR A 297 31.43 0.34 10.71
N LEU A 298 30.42 0.61 11.54
CA LEU A 298 29.07 0.89 11.12
C LEU A 298 28.59 2.18 11.78
N HIS A 299 28.11 3.11 10.96
CA HIS A 299 27.75 4.47 11.37
C HIS A 299 26.26 4.75 11.10
N PRO A 300 25.33 4.20 11.90
CA PRO A 300 23.94 4.60 11.84
C PRO A 300 23.79 6.03 12.39
N VAL A 301 22.98 6.85 11.72
CA VAL A 301 22.82 8.27 12.06
C VAL A 301 21.38 8.76 12.12
N ILE A 302 20.45 8.09 11.45
CA ILE A 302 19.01 8.40 11.48
C ILE A 302 18.21 7.11 11.57
N SER A 303 17.13 7.16 12.34
CA SER A 303 16.07 6.17 12.32
C SER A 303 14.71 6.86 12.43
N VAL A 304 13.83 6.70 11.42
CA VAL A 304 12.50 7.33 11.41
C VAL A 304 11.42 6.26 11.34
N LEU A 305 10.60 6.17 12.39
CA LEU A 305 9.42 5.32 12.39
C LEU A 305 8.20 6.16 11.98
N THR A 306 7.49 5.71 10.94
CA THR A 306 6.18 6.27 10.56
C THR A 306 5.11 5.21 10.69
N VAL A 307 4.00 5.54 11.35
CA VAL A 307 2.86 4.64 11.56
C VAL A 307 1.63 5.30 10.97
N LYS A 308 1.01 4.64 9.99
CA LYS A 308 -0.14 5.17 9.25
C LYS A 308 -1.35 4.31 9.48
N SER A 309 -2.51 4.97 9.59
CA SER A 309 -3.77 4.24 9.43
C SER A 309 -3.84 3.72 7.99
N PRO A 310 -4.19 2.44 7.76
CA PRO A 310 -4.34 1.90 6.41
C PRO A 310 -5.34 2.76 5.64
N GLU A 311 -4.92 3.24 4.47
CA GLU A 311 -5.80 3.98 3.57
C GLU A 311 -6.72 2.99 2.87
N TRP A 312 -7.86 2.70 3.48
CA TRP A 312 -8.83 1.84 2.86
C TRP A 312 -9.62 2.56 1.78
N VAL A 313 -9.67 1.95 0.60
CA VAL A 313 -10.66 2.28 -0.43
C VAL A 313 -11.78 1.25 -0.32
N PHE A 314 -12.90 1.66 0.28
CA PHE A 314 -14.11 0.87 0.35
C PHE A 314 -15.05 1.17 -0.82
N LYS A 315 -15.86 0.17 -1.15
CA LYS A 315 -17.04 0.35 -1.99
C LYS A 315 -17.92 1.46 -1.44
N ARG A 316 -18.30 2.38 -2.32
CA ARG A 316 -19.06 3.58 -1.96
C ARG A 316 -20.40 3.20 -1.32
N SER A 317 -20.78 3.93 -0.27
CA SER A 317 -22.13 3.89 0.28
C SER A 317 -23.15 4.56 -0.65
N TYR A 318 -24.30 3.94 -0.83
CA TYR A 318 -25.48 4.53 -1.46
C TYR A 318 -26.55 4.72 -0.39
N PRO A 319 -26.90 5.97 -0.02
CA PRO A 319 -27.81 6.24 1.10
C PRO A 319 -29.15 5.49 1.01
N ASN A 320 -29.59 5.22 -0.21
CA ASN A 320 -30.70 4.33 -0.49
C ASN A 320 -30.14 2.93 -0.80
N TYR A 321 -30.63 1.91 -0.09
CA TYR A 321 -30.40 0.47 -0.31
C TYR A 321 -29.04 -0.13 0.09
N ALA A 322 -27.94 0.61 0.04
CA ALA A 322 -26.61 0.17 0.48
C ALA A 322 -25.89 1.25 1.32
N PRO A 323 -26.47 1.69 2.45
CA PRO A 323 -26.10 2.93 3.13
C PRO A 323 -24.70 2.91 3.75
N ASN A 324 -24.10 1.73 3.90
CA ASN A 324 -22.76 1.54 4.42
C ASN A 324 -21.81 0.83 3.43
N GLY A 325 -22.12 0.84 2.13
CA GLY A 325 -21.24 0.27 1.12
C GLY A 325 -21.63 -1.16 0.74
N MET A 326 -20.64 -2.02 0.53
CA MET A 326 -20.87 -3.40 0.11
C MET A 326 -21.74 -4.14 1.14
N PRO A 327 -22.86 -4.79 0.75
CA PRO A 327 -23.60 -5.65 1.66
C PRO A 327 -22.76 -6.84 2.13
N ASP A 328 -23.24 -7.49 3.18
CA ASP A 328 -22.52 -8.57 3.84
C ASP A 328 -23.47 -9.72 4.19
N PHE A 329 -24.21 -10.19 3.19
CA PHE A 329 -25.20 -11.25 3.39
C PHE A 329 -24.52 -12.53 3.91
N ASN A 330 -25.17 -13.19 4.85
CA ASN A 330 -24.67 -14.41 5.48
C ASN A 330 -25.34 -15.63 4.83
N GLN A 331 -24.65 -16.76 4.70
CA GLN A 331 -25.22 -17.98 4.10
C GLN A 331 -25.90 -18.90 5.13
N THR A 332 -25.71 -18.66 6.43
CA THR A 332 -26.15 -19.55 7.51
C THR A 332 -27.54 -19.21 8.06
N GLN A 333 -28.42 -18.67 7.21
CA GLN A 333 -29.67 -18.02 7.61
C GLN A 333 -30.90 -18.91 7.44
N ASP A 334 -30.96 -19.67 6.34
CA ASP A 334 -32.00 -20.65 6.01
C ASP A 334 -31.34 -22.02 5.76
N ASN A 335 -32.03 -23.15 5.58
CA ASN A 335 -31.44 -24.47 5.34
C ASN A 335 -30.73 -24.60 3.97
N TRP A 336 -29.95 -23.60 3.56
CA TRP A 336 -29.10 -23.47 2.39
C TRP A 336 -27.88 -24.39 2.44
N ARG A 337 -28.17 -25.68 2.59
CA ARG A 337 -27.21 -26.76 2.73
C ARG A 337 -27.32 -27.70 1.55
N ASN A 338 -26.17 -28.25 1.14
CA ASN A 338 -26.12 -29.32 0.18
C ASN A 338 -26.91 -30.53 0.70
N GLN A 339 -27.87 -31.03 -0.08
CA GLN A 339 -28.78 -32.09 0.36
C GLN A 339 -28.12 -33.44 0.63
N THR A 340 -26.91 -33.66 0.10
CA THR A 340 -26.17 -34.91 0.24
C THR A 340 -25.18 -34.86 1.39
N THR A 341 -24.42 -33.76 1.50
CA THR A 341 -23.36 -33.62 2.51
C THR A 341 -23.79 -32.87 3.76
N ASN A 342 -24.94 -32.18 3.72
CA ASN A 342 -25.45 -31.30 4.78
C ASN A 342 -24.53 -30.11 5.13
N GLN A 343 -23.56 -29.81 4.29
CA GLN A 343 -22.68 -28.65 4.42
C GLN A 343 -23.36 -27.37 3.91
N TRP A 344 -23.02 -26.21 4.46
CA TRP A 344 -23.43 -24.89 3.96
C TRP A 344 -22.76 -24.60 2.62
N SER A 345 -23.54 -24.44 1.56
CA SER A 345 -23.03 -24.44 0.16
C SER A 345 -23.29 -23.15 -0.62
N PHE A 346 -23.76 -22.09 0.05
CA PHE A 346 -24.32 -20.90 -0.58
C PHE A 346 -23.39 -19.68 -0.64
N CYS A 347 -22.12 -19.82 -0.24
CA CYS A 347 -21.14 -18.74 -0.36
C CYS A 347 -21.09 -18.09 -1.75
N GLY A 348 -21.20 -18.89 -2.83
CA GLY A 348 -21.27 -18.39 -4.21
C GLY A 348 -22.46 -17.44 -4.44
N PRO A 349 -23.72 -17.91 -4.40
CA PRO A 349 -24.88 -17.05 -4.63
C PRO A 349 -24.99 -15.87 -3.64
N THR A 350 -24.55 -16.02 -2.40
CA THR A 350 -24.51 -14.92 -1.43
C THR A 350 -23.49 -13.83 -1.82
N ALA A 351 -22.30 -14.22 -2.27
CA ALA A 351 -21.30 -13.27 -2.79
C ALA A 351 -21.80 -12.53 -4.05
N VAL A 352 -22.55 -13.21 -4.92
CA VAL A 352 -23.24 -12.56 -6.06
C VAL A 352 -24.32 -11.61 -5.59
N ALA A 353 -25.09 -11.97 -4.55
CA ALA A 353 -26.13 -11.10 -4.02
C ALA A 353 -25.55 -9.78 -3.49
N ASN A 354 -24.42 -9.81 -2.77
CA ASN A 354 -23.70 -8.61 -2.34
C ASN A 354 -23.38 -7.70 -3.54
N CYS A 355 -22.78 -8.27 -4.59
CA CYS A 355 -22.43 -7.59 -5.83
C CYS A 355 -23.63 -6.91 -6.49
N LEU A 356 -24.69 -7.67 -6.75
CA LEU A 356 -25.82 -7.22 -7.55
C LEU A 356 -26.64 -6.18 -6.78
N TRP A 357 -26.82 -6.37 -5.47
CA TRP A 357 -27.47 -5.40 -4.60
C TRP A 357 -26.72 -4.07 -4.57
N TRP A 358 -25.39 -4.10 -4.49
CA TRP A 358 -24.58 -2.88 -4.53
C TRP A 358 -24.64 -2.17 -5.88
N PHE A 359 -24.57 -2.89 -7.00
CA PHE A 359 -24.70 -2.30 -8.33
C PHE A 359 -26.09 -1.76 -8.60
N ASP A 360 -27.13 -2.44 -8.12
CA ASP A 360 -28.50 -1.93 -8.23
C ASP A 360 -28.62 -0.59 -7.49
N SER A 361 -28.16 -0.56 -6.24
CA SER A 361 -28.08 0.64 -5.42
C SER A 361 -27.30 1.78 -6.10
N LYS A 362 -26.22 1.49 -6.84
CA LYS A 362 -25.41 2.48 -7.58
C LYS A 362 -26.20 3.19 -8.68
N TYR A 363 -27.07 2.48 -9.40
CA TYR A 363 -27.84 3.02 -10.53
C TYR A 363 -29.28 3.40 -10.14
N ALA A 364 -29.68 3.15 -8.90
CA ALA A 364 -30.99 3.50 -8.36
C ALA A 364 -31.14 5.00 -8.00
N ASN A 365 -32.33 5.37 -7.53
CA ASN A 365 -32.65 6.73 -7.07
C ASN A 365 -32.02 7.02 -5.69
N GLN A 366 -30.98 7.87 -5.69
CA GLN A 366 -30.24 8.24 -4.47
C GLN A 366 -30.99 9.17 -3.50
N THR A 367 -32.12 9.74 -3.94
CA THR A 367 -32.92 10.69 -3.13
C THR A 367 -34.08 10.04 -2.39
N GLY A 368 -34.28 8.74 -2.59
CA GLY A 368 -35.30 7.92 -1.93
C GLY A 368 -34.92 7.46 -0.53
N THR A 369 -35.74 6.59 0.05
CA THR A 369 -35.48 5.91 1.33
C THR A 369 -35.75 4.41 1.19
N PRO A 370 -35.00 3.53 1.88
CA PRO A 370 -35.23 2.09 1.79
C PRO A 370 -36.68 1.72 2.10
N GLY A 371 -37.31 0.93 1.23
CA GLY A 371 -38.71 0.59 1.36
C GLY A 371 -39.69 1.57 0.69
N ASP A 372 -39.26 2.65 0.03
CA ASP A 372 -40.18 3.65 -0.54
C ASP A 372 -40.98 3.14 -1.77
N GLY A 373 -40.70 1.94 -2.25
CA GLY A 373 -41.40 1.26 -3.33
C GLY A 373 -41.07 1.83 -4.71
N TRP A 374 -39.95 2.52 -4.83
CA TRP A 374 -39.48 3.12 -6.07
C TRP A 374 -38.23 2.41 -6.60
N ASP A 375 -38.38 1.67 -7.70
CA ASP A 375 -37.28 0.98 -8.37
C ASP A 375 -37.00 1.67 -9.72
N ASN A 376 -35.73 2.01 -9.96
CA ASN A 376 -35.26 2.60 -11.22
C ASN A 376 -34.26 1.72 -11.97
N PHE A 377 -33.86 0.58 -11.39
CA PHE A 377 -32.87 -0.33 -11.94
C PHE A 377 -33.23 -1.78 -11.59
N SER A 378 -33.32 -2.66 -12.58
CA SER A 378 -33.99 -3.95 -12.40
C SER A 378 -33.09 -5.13 -12.09
N LEU A 379 -31.91 -4.87 -11.51
CA LEU A 379 -30.90 -5.88 -11.25
C LEU A 379 -31.27 -6.70 -10.00
N VAL A 380 -31.88 -6.07 -9.01
CA VAL A 380 -32.64 -6.69 -7.93
C VAL A 380 -34.12 -6.34 -8.13
N ARG A 381 -35.06 -7.22 -7.74
CA ARG A 381 -36.50 -6.99 -7.89
C ARG A 381 -37.26 -7.48 -6.67
N ASP A 382 -38.45 -6.93 -6.42
CA ASP A 382 -39.35 -7.44 -5.38
C ASP A 382 -39.86 -8.85 -5.72
N TYR A 383 -39.46 -9.84 -4.93
CA TYR A 383 -39.88 -11.24 -5.04
C TYR A 383 -41.02 -11.60 -4.07
N ASN A 384 -41.47 -10.65 -3.24
CA ASN A 384 -42.22 -10.91 -2.03
C ASN A 384 -43.69 -11.25 -2.29
N GLU A 385 -44.18 -12.31 -1.63
CA GLU A 385 -45.51 -12.90 -1.87
C GLU A 385 -46.53 -12.59 -0.77
N THR A 386 -46.12 -11.89 0.29
CA THR A 386 -46.99 -11.42 1.38
C THR A 386 -46.46 -10.13 2.03
N PRO A 387 -47.32 -9.20 2.48
CA PRO A 387 -46.86 -7.96 3.12
C PRO A 387 -46.09 -8.23 4.44
N PRO A 388 -44.92 -7.60 4.69
CA PRO A 388 -44.14 -7.78 5.91
C PRO A 388 -44.84 -7.27 7.18
N LEU A 389 -44.41 -7.79 8.33
CA LEU A 389 -45.03 -7.52 9.64
C LEU A 389 -44.59 -6.20 10.31
N THR A 390 -43.54 -5.49 9.87
CA THR A 390 -43.04 -4.20 10.44
C THR A 390 -41.77 -3.70 9.71
N PRO A 391 -41.37 -2.42 9.84
CA PRO A 391 -41.93 -1.21 9.25
C PRO A 391 -41.21 -0.76 7.96
N GLY A 392 -41.99 -0.47 6.91
CA GLY A 392 -41.59 0.08 5.60
C GLY A 392 -42.75 -0.21 4.61
N PRO A 393 -42.99 0.58 3.55
CA PRO A 393 -43.95 0.20 2.53
C PRO A 393 -43.67 -1.22 2.02
N ASN A 394 -44.74 -2.00 1.88
CA ASN A 394 -44.71 -3.47 1.88
C ASN A 394 -44.16 -4.12 0.59
N TRP A 395 -43.53 -3.36 -0.32
CA TRP A 395 -43.15 -3.79 -1.69
C TRP A 395 -41.95 -2.97 -2.19
N ASP A 396 -40.74 -3.41 -1.89
CA ASP A 396 -39.48 -2.78 -2.27
C ASP A 396 -38.46 -3.88 -2.59
N ASP A 397 -37.76 -3.73 -3.69
CA ASP A 397 -36.77 -4.69 -4.20
C ASP A 397 -35.54 -4.81 -3.29
N HIS A 398 -35.30 -3.83 -2.43
CA HIS A 398 -34.23 -3.83 -1.43
C HIS A 398 -34.77 -3.93 0.00
N ALA A 399 -35.98 -4.47 0.16
CA ALA A 399 -36.48 -4.89 1.46
C ALA A 399 -35.66 -6.07 1.99
N PHE A 400 -35.39 -6.09 3.30
CA PHE A 400 -34.54 -7.12 3.92
C PHE A 400 -35.11 -8.55 3.76
N ASP A 401 -36.43 -8.70 3.63
CA ASP A 401 -37.08 -9.98 3.37
C ASP A 401 -36.94 -10.45 1.91
N ASN A 402 -36.49 -9.58 1.00
CA ASN A 402 -36.18 -9.93 -0.38
C ASN A 402 -34.85 -10.68 -0.53
N VAL A 403 -34.05 -10.71 0.53
CA VAL A 403 -32.82 -11.53 0.60
C VAL A 403 -33.18 -12.99 0.84
N ASN A 404 -34.14 -13.24 1.74
CA ASN A 404 -34.54 -14.57 2.22
C ASN A 404 -35.86 -14.53 3.04
N ASP A 405 -36.83 -15.40 2.71
CA ASP A 405 -37.99 -15.74 3.55
C ASP A 405 -37.84 -17.16 4.12
N LEU A 406 -37.72 -17.29 5.45
CA LEU A 406 -37.60 -18.59 6.14
C LEU A 406 -38.80 -19.55 5.95
N ASN A 407 -39.87 -19.11 5.28
CA ASN A 407 -41.04 -19.93 4.96
C ASN A 407 -41.00 -20.54 3.55
N THR A 408 -40.06 -20.15 2.68
CA THR A 408 -39.78 -20.88 1.43
C THR A 408 -38.91 -22.10 1.76
N SER A 409 -38.98 -23.13 0.91
CA SER A 409 -38.25 -24.37 1.13
C SER A 409 -37.21 -24.55 0.04
N TRP A 410 -35.93 -24.67 0.43
CA TRP A 410 -34.87 -25.05 -0.48
C TRP A 410 -34.69 -26.59 -0.55
N PRO A 411 -34.54 -27.18 -1.76
CA PRO A 411 -34.65 -26.59 -3.08
C PRO A 411 -36.11 -26.50 -3.56
N PRO A 412 -36.47 -25.42 -4.29
CA PRO A 412 -37.79 -25.28 -4.88
C PRO A 412 -38.01 -26.26 -6.04
N ALA A 413 -39.27 -26.59 -6.32
CA ALA A 413 -39.61 -27.47 -7.43
C ALA A 413 -39.57 -26.71 -8.77
N GLY A 414 -38.73 -27.17 -9.71
CA GLY A 414 -38.71 -26.66 -11.09
C GLY A 414 -37.71 -25.51 -11.30
N ALA A 415 -37.99 -24.66 -12.29
CA ALA A 415 -37.20 -23.46 -12.62
C ALA A 415 -37.92 -22.20 -12.11
N PRO A 416 -37.21 -21.07 -11.90
CA PRO A 416 -37.82 -19.84 -11.43
C PRO A 416 -38.93 -19.38 -12.36
N PRO A 417 -40.06 -18.91 -11.83
CA PRO A 417 -41.01 -18.15 -12.62
C PRO A 417 -40.29 -16.97 -13.27
N ALA A 418 -40.56 -16.76 -14.57
CA ALA A 418 -40.05 -15.60 -15.30
C ALA A 418 -40.49 -14.31 -14.62
N LEU A 419 -39.56 -13.36 -14.51
CA LEU A 419 -39.86 -12.07 -13.92
C LEU A 419 -40.75 -11.25 -14.88
N PRO A 420 -41.69 -10.44 -14.36
CA PRO A 420 -42.50 -9.55 -15.20
C PRO A 420 -41.61 -8.52 -15.92
N ALA A 421 -42.11 -7.93 -17.01
CA ALA A 421 -41.38 -6.85 -17.69
C ALA A 421 -41.12 -5.68 -16.74
N PHE A 422 -39.89 -5.18 -16.69
CA PHE A 422 -39.51 -4.07 -15.81
C PHE A 422 -40.08 -2.74 -16.31
N THR A 423 -40.55 -1.89 -15.41
CA THR A 423 -40.95 -0.52 -15.70
C THR A 423 -40.37 0.41 -14.63
N PRO A 424 -39.42 1.32 -14.96
CA PRO A 424 -38.85 2.24 -13.98
C PRO A 424 -39.93 3.13 -13.32
N GLY A 425 -39.80 3.35 -12.02
CA GLY A 425 -40.68 4.22 -11.23
C GLY A 425 -41.30 3.52 -10.02
N PRO A 426 -42.47 4.00 -9.54
CA PRO A 426 -43.21 3.33 -8.47
C PRO A 426 -43.59 1.92 -8.91
N GLN A 427 -43.13 0.92 -8.16
CA GLN A 427 -43.50 -0.46 -8.47
C GLN A 427 -44.91 -0.74 -7.95
N PRO A 428 -45.82 -1.22 -8.82
CA PRO A 428 -47.10 -1.73 -8.35
C PRO A 428 -46.87 -3.00 -7.52
N GLN A 429 -47.81 -3.34 -6.63
CA GLN A 429 -47.76 -4.63 -5.93
C GLN A 429 -47.42 -5.76 -6.91
N PRO A 430 -46.42 -6.61 -6.62
CA PRO A 430 -46.09 -7.72 -7.50
C PRO A 430 -47.37 -8.52 -7.76
N GLN A 431 -47.66 -8.78 -9.04
CA GLN A 431 -48.62 -9.82 -9.38
C GLN A 431 -48.11 -11.11 -8.73
N PRO A 432 -48.96 -11.92 -8.07
CA PRO A 432 -48.47 -13.07 -7.30
C PRO A 432 -47.65 -13.99 -8.21
N ILE A 433 -46.33 -13.89 -8.07
CA ILE A 433 -45.40 -14.87 -8.60
C ILE A 433 -45.62 -16.13 -7.76
N PRO A 434 -45.64 -17.33 -8.34
CA PRO A 434 -45.74 -18.55 -7.54
C PRO A 434 -44.55 -18.68 -6.59
N ARG A 435 -44.82 -19.02 -5.30
CA ARG A 435 -43.86 -19.45 -4.25
C ARG A 435 -42.66 -20.18 -4.86
N TRP A 436 -41.54 -19.48 -5.03
CA TRP A 436 -40.33 -20.08 -5.63
C TRP A 436 -39.00 -19.63 -5.03
N GLY A 437 -39.01 -18.72 -4.04
CA GLY A 437 -37.81 -18.22 -3.37
C GLY A 437 -37.40 -16.80 -3.78
N GLU A 438 -36.57 -16.17 -2.96
CA GLU A 438 -36.17 -14.77 -3.07
C GLU A 438 -34.79 -14.61 -3.76
N LEU A 439 -34.06 -13.52 -3.50
CA LEU A 439 -32.84 -13.18 -4.24
C LEU A 439 -31.79 -14.29 -4.19
N ILE A 440 -31.38 -14.73 -2.99
CA ILE A 440 -30.27 -15.67 -2.84
C ILE A 440 -30.62 -17.05 -3.41
N GLU A 441 -31.85 -17.54 -3.18
CA GLU A 441 -32.30 -18.84 -3.71
C GLU A 441 -32.41 -18.83 -5.25
N ARG A 442 -32.89 -17.73 -5.83
CA ARG A 442 -32.90 -17.55 -7.29
C ARG A 442 -31.49 -17.53 -7.84
N LEU A 443 -30.59 -16.77 -7.22
CA LEU A 443 -29.18 -16.75 -7.63
C LEU A 443 -28.55 -18.14 -7.50
N ALA A 444 -28.84 -18.90 -6.45
CA ALA A 444 -28.35 -20.27 -6.27
C ALA A 444 -28.81 -21.19 -7.40
N TRP A 445 -30.04 -21.03 -7.88
CA TRP A 445 -30.47 -21.71 -9.10
C TRP A 445 -29.69 -21.19 -10.32
N TYR A 446 -29.59 -19.87 -10.51
CA TYR A 446 -28.91 -19.27 -11.66
C TYR A 446 -27.46 -19.73 -11.80
N VAL A 447 -26.68 -19.71 -10.72
CA VAL A 447 -25.29 -20.17 -10.68
C VAL A 447 -25.15 -21.68 -10.52
N ASN A 448 -26.25 -22.42 -10.54
CA ASN A 448 -26.29 -23.88 -10.48
C ASN A 448 -25.57 -24.45 -9.25
N THR A 449 -25.83 -23.85 -8.08
CA THR A 449 -25.32 -24.33 -6.79
C THR A 449 -25.76 -25.76 -6.56
N ASP A 450 -24.82 -26.60 -6.12
CA ASP A 450 -24.98 -28.04 -5.88
C ASP A 450 -25.47 -28.85 -7.09
N GLY A 451 -25.36 -28.29 -8.30
CA GLY A 451 -25.85 -28.91 -9.52
C GLY A 451 -27.38 -28.93 -9.64
N ILE A 452 -28.11 -28.03 -8.95
CA ILE A 452 -29.58 -28.05 -8.89
C ILE A 452 -30.27 -27.96 -10.27
N LYS A 453 -29.64 -27.35 -11.28
CA LYS A 453 -30.13 -27.29 -12.68
C LYS A 453 -29.77 -28.54 -13.50
N THR A 454 -28.84 -29.37 -13.04
CA THR A 454 -28.19 -30.39 -13.85
C THR A 454 -28.29 -31.79 -13.25
N PRO A 455 -28.31 -32.86 -14.08
CA PRO A 455 -28.33 -34.23 -13.58
C PRO A 455 -26.99 -34.69 -12.97
N GLN A 456 -25.91 -33.91 -13.14
CA GLN A 456 -24.62 -34.15 -12.49
C GLN A 456 -24.51 -33.32 -11.22
N PRO A 457 -24.45 -33.94 -10.03
CA PRO A 457 -24.28 -33.22 -8.78
C PRO A 457 -22.80 -32.84 -8.55
N TRP A 458 -22.58 -31.65 -8.02
CA TRP A 458 -21.32 -31.19 -7.41
C TRP A 458 -21.65 -30.49 -6.09
N ALA A 459 -20.65 -30.04 -5.33
CA ALA A 459 -20.86 -29.28 -4.09
C ALA A 459 -20.48 -27.81 -4.29
N GLY A 460 -21.36 -26.90 -3.87
CA GLY A 460 -21.23 -25.46 -4.07
C GLY A 460 -21.39 -25.04 -5.53
N THR A 461 -20.62 -24.05 -5.96
CA THR A 461 -20.73 -23.37 -7.26
C THR A 461 -19.37 -23.38 -7.97
N THR A 462 -19.28 -24.02 -9.13
CA THR A 462 -18.05 -23.94 -9.96
C THR A 462 -17.89 -22.55 -10.59
N VAL A 463 -16.67 -22.07 -10.80
CA VAL A 463 -16.37 -20.76 -11.43
C VAL A 463 -17.10 -20.56 -12.77
N SER A 464 -17.15 -21.58 -13.64
CA SER A 464 -17.83 -21.48 -14.93
C SER A 464 -19.35 -21.29 -14.79
N ASN A 465 -19.99 -22.00 -13.86
CA ASN A 465 -21.41 -21.82 -13.57
C ASN A 465 -21.70 -20.50 -12.85
N MET A 466 -20.78 -20.01 -12.00
CA MET A 466 -20.85 -18.68 -11.41
C MET A 466 -20.92 -17.61 -12.51
N ALA A 467 -19.93 -17.58 -13.40
CA ALA A 467 -19.86 -16.59 -14.47
C ALA A 467 -21.03 -16.70 -15.47
N GLN A 468 -21.42 -17.92 -15.85
CA GLN A 468 -22.58 -18.12 -16.72
C GLN A 468 -23.89 -17.72 -16.04
N GLY A 469 -24.06 -18.07 -14.77
CA GLY A 469 -25.27 -17.75 -14.00
C GLY A 469 -25.47 -16.26 -13.81
N ILE A 470 -24.38 -15.50 -13.58
CA ILE A 470 -24.44 -14.03 -13.52
C ILE A 470 -24.78 -13.47 -14.91
N ASN A 471 -24.19 -13.97 -16.00
CA ASN A 471 -24.56 -13.53 -17.35
C ASN A 471 -26.03 -13.82 -17.68
N ASP A 472 -26.54 -14.99 -17.32
CA ASP A 472 -27.94 -15.36 -17.47
C ASP A 472 -28.85 -14.42 -16.66
N TRP A 473 -28.44 -14.04 -15.44
CA TRP A 473 -29.13 -13.05 -14.61
C TRP A 473 -29.16 -11.67 -15.27
N LEU A 474 -28.02 -11.18 -15.78
CA LEU A 474 -27.94 -9.90 -16.49
C LEU A 474 -28.84 -9.87 -17.72
N ASN A 475 -28.96 -10.99 -18.45
CA ASN A 475 -29.89 -11.10 -19.58
C ASN A 475 -31.36 -11.06 -19.12
N ASP A 476 -31.73 -11.83 -18.09
CA ASP A 476 -33.12 -11.89 -17.59
C ASP A 476 -33.56 -10.57 -16.93
N THR A 477 -32.61 -9.83 -16.39
CA THR A 477 -32.83 -8.49 -15.82
C THR A 477 -32.73 -7.36 -16.85
N GLU A 478 -32.44 -7.67 -18.13
CA GLU A 478 -32.24 -6.70 -19.20
C GLU A 478 -31.15 -5.66 -18.87
N ARG A 479 -30.04 -6.12 -18.28
CA ARG A 479 -28.85 -5.31 -17.92
C ARG A 479 -27.56 -5.79 -18.58
N ASP A 480 -27.64 -6.79 -19.45
CA ASP A 480 -26.53 -7.26 -20.25
C ASP A 480 -25.98 -6.21 -21.22
N ASN A 481 -26.70 -5.12 -21.50
CA ASN A 481 -26.22 -3.99 -22.29
C ASN A 481 -25.40 -2.97 -21.47
N MET A 482 -25.47 -3.00 -20.14
CA MET A 482 -24.82 -2.05 -19.24
C MET A 482 -23.75 -2.68 -18.35
N LEU A 483 -23.92 -3.96 -18.00
CA LEU A 483 -22.98 -4.71 -17.19
C LEU A 483 -22.46 -5.92 -17.98
N TYR A 484 -21.27 -6.38 -17.64
CA TYR A 484 -20.71 -7.63 -18.14
C TYR A 484 -19.94 -8.34 -17.04
N VAL A 485 -19.74 -9.65 -17.23
CA VAL A 485 -18.96 -10.49 -16.32
C VAL A 485 -17.65 -10.86 -16.99
N HIS A 486 -16.55 -10.74 -16.27
CA HIS A 486 -15.27 -11.32 -16.68
C HIS A 486 -14.68 -12.16 -15.56
N VAL A 487 -13.82 -13.11 -15.94
CA VAL A 487 -13.17 -14.04 -15.02
C VAL A 487 -11.68 -13.90 -15.21
N GLU A 488 -10.98 -13.52 -14.15
CA GLU A 488 -9.53 -13.51 -14.08
C GLU A 488 -9.06 -14.75 -13.34
N LYS A 489 -8.16 -15.50 -13.98
CA LYS A 489 -7.55 -16.69 -13.39
C LYS A 489 -6.25 -16.29 -12.71
N THR A 490 -6.02 -16.79 -11.49
CA THR A 490 -4.84 -16.48 -10.66
C THR A 490 -4.54 -14.97 -10.58
N PRO A 491 -5.54 -14.15 -10.20
CA PRO A 491 -5.33 -12.70 -10.10
C PRO A 491 -4.31 -12.40 -9.00
N ASN A 492 -3.44 -11.41 -9.24
CA ASN A 492 -2.54 -10.93 -8.19
C ASN A 492 -3.17 -9.78 -7.37
N ALA A 493 -2.61 -9.55 -6.19
CA ALA A 493 -2.95 -8.47 -5.27
C ALA A 493 -3.11 -7.09 -5.95
N THR A 494 -2.14 -6.72 -6.81
CA THR A 494 -2.15 -5.43 -7.52
C THR A 494 -3.32 -5.33 -8.50
N TRP A 495 -3.62 -6.40 -9.22
CA TRP A 495 -4.75 -6.46 -10.14
C TRP A 495 -6.07 -6.31 -9.39
N ILE A 496 -6.27 -7.04 -8.29
CA ILE A 496 -7.47 -6.97 -7.45
C ILE A 496 -7.70 -5.53 -6.96
N LYS A 497 -6.64 -4.89 -6.45
CA LYS A 497 -6.67 -3.49 -6.01
C LYS A 497 -7.13 -2.56 -7.13
N ASN A 498 -6.56 -2.70 -8.32
CA ASN A 498 -6.91 -1.85 -9.46
C ASN A 498 -8.38 -2.00 -9.87
N GLU A 499 -8.91 -3.22 -9.88
CA GLU A 499 -10.32 -3.47 -10.21
C GLU A 499 -11.26 -2.88 -9.15
N VAL A 500 -10.98 -3.07 -7.86
CA VAL A 500 -11.80 -2.48 -6.79
C VAL A 500 -11.78 -0.94 -6.87
N VAL A 501 -10.62 -0.33 -7.14
CA VAL A 501 -10.47 1.13 -7.29
C VAL A 501 -11.23 1.67 -8.50
N LYS A 502 -11.29 0.94 -9.62
CA LYS A 502 -12.12 1.27 -10.78
C LYS A 502 -13.64 1.20 -10.51
N CYS A 503 -14.04 0.81 -9.29
CA CYS A 503 -15.42 0.55 -8.89
C CYS A 503 -16.05 -0.66 -9.61
N GLU A 504 -15.22 -1.68 -9.89
CA GLU A 504 -15.62 -2.99 -10.42
C GLU A 504 -15.86 -3.96 -9.26
N ASP A 505 -16.95 -4.73 -9.26
CA ASP A 505 -17.22 -5.63 -8.13
C ASP A 505 -16.49 -6.96 -8.26
N VAL A 506 -15.66 -7.30 -7.27
CA VAL A 506 -14.72 -8.43 -7.31
C VAL A 506 -15.17 -9.49 -6.31
N ILE A 507 -15.48 -10.67 -6.83
CA ILE A 507 -15.75 -11.88 -6.05
C ILE A 507 -14.56 -12.83 -6.20
N LEU A 508 -13.93 -13.22 -5.10
CA LEU A 508 -12.79 -14.14 -5.12
C LEU A 508 -13.26 -15.58 -4.85
N LEU A 509 -12.69 -16.55 -5.57
CA LEU A 509 -12.68 -17.94 -5.14
C LEU A 509 -11.38 -18.21 -4.39
N LEU A 510 -11.53 -18.51 -3.10
CA LEU A 510 -10.46 -18.97 -2.24
C LEU A 510 -10.39 -20.49 -2.26
N GLY A 511 -9.23 -21.06 -2.59
CA GLY A 511 -8.97 -22.49 -2.60
C GLY A 511 -8.20 -22.94 -1.37
N PHE A 512 -8.69 -23.97 -0.69
CA PHE A 512 -8.04 -24.58 0.45
C PHE A 512 -7.19 -25.77 0.03
N TRP A 513 -5.89 -25.68 0.31
CA TRP A 513 -4.88 -26.67 -0.06
C TRP A 513 -4.15 -27.18 1.17
N GLU A 514 -3.75 -28.44 1.14
CA GLU A 514 -2.90 -29.05 2.18
C GLU A 514 -1.85 -29.95 1.50
N PRO A 515 -0.70 -30.21 2.16
CA PRO A 515 0.23 -31.25 1.74
C PRO A 515 -0.45 -32.63 1.75
N LYS A 516 -0.20 -33.46 0.74
CA LYS A 516 -0.64 -34.86 0.77
C LYS A 516 0.11 -35.67 1.81
N GLU A 517 1.41 -35.46 1.88
CA GLU A 517 2.28 -36.08 2.88
C GLU A 517 3.02 -34.98 3.61
N LEU A 518 3.07 -35.12 4.93
CA LEU A 518 3.79 -34.24 5.85
C LEU A 518 4.85 -35.07 6.56
N LYS A 519 6.07 -34.53 6.70
CA LYS A 519 7.13 -35.14 7.51
C LYS A 519 7.69 -34.12 8.48
N TYR A 520 7.94 -34.58 9.70
CA TYR A 520 8.65 -33.85 10.74
C TYR A 520 10.06 -34.43 10.80
N LEU A 521 11.02 -33.61 10.39
CA LEU A 521 12.40 -33.98 10.21
C LEU A 521 13.27 -33.21 11.18
N HIS A 522 13.95 -33.95 12.04
CA HIS A 522 14.67 -33.42 13.18
C HIS A 522 16.19 -33.44 12.99
N ASN A 523 16.87 -32.40 13.49
CA ASN A 523 18.31 -32.36 13.62
C ASN A 523 18.75 -31.77 14.98
N ALA A 524 19.39 -32.61 15.78
CA ALA A 524 19.93 -32.30 17.11
C ALA A 524 21.14 -31.33 17.14
N THR A 525 21.78 -31.09 16.00
CA THR A 525 23.10 -30.44 15.94
C THR A 525 23.08 -29.04 15.35
N ILE A 526 21.97 -28.66 14.74
CA ILE A 526 21.79 -27.34 14.13
C ILE A 526 21.11 -26.44 15.15
N ASP A 527 21.69 -25.26 15.35
CA ASP A 527 21.02 -24.22 16.12
C ASP A 527 19.84 -23.68 15.29
N PRO A 528 18.60 -23.79 15.79
CA PRO A 528 17.40 -23.40 15.06
C PRO A 528 17.36 -21.92 14.70
N ARG A 529 18.20 -21.08 15.32
CA ARG A 529 18.31 -19.64 15.02
C ARG A 529 19.13 -19.33 13.76
N TYR A 530 19.91 -20.29 13.23
CA TYR A 530 20.96 -20.02 12.24
C TYR A 530 21.06 -21.02 11.07
N ILE A 531 19.96 -21.65 10.65
CA ILE A 531 20.03 -22.59 9.51
C ILE A 531 20.16 -21.85 8.16
N THR A 532 21.39 -21.73 7.66
CA THR A 532 21.69 -20.98 6.41
C THR A 532 21.80 -21.86 5.16
N ASP A 533 22.16 -23.14 5.28
CA ASP A 533 22.27 -24.05 4.14
C ASP A 533 21.96 -25.49 4.57
N PRO A 534 20.80 -26.05 4.18
CA PRO A 534 20.41 -27.41 4.59
C PRO A 534 21.12 -28.51 3.78
N ARG A 535 21.90 -28.17 2.76
CA ARG A 535 22.55 -29.19 1.91
C ARG A 535 23.58 -29.98 2.70
N CYS A 536 23.70 -31.26 2.36
CA CYS A 536 24.62 -32.21 3.00
C CYS A 536 24.32 -32.49 4.49
N ILE A 537 23.12 -32.14 4.98
CA ILE A 537 22.66 -32.44 6.33
C ILE A 537 21.83 -33.72 6.34
N TRP A 538 22.01 -34.51 7.40
CA TRP A 538 21.16 -35.65 7.73
C TRP A 538 20.02 -35.22 8.64
N TRP A 539 18.81 -35.63 8.28
CA TRP A 539 17.59 -35.35 9.01
C TRP A 539 16.96 -36.66 9.50
N HIS A 540 16.50 -36.66 10.75
CA HIS A 540 15.90 -37.80 11.42
C HIS A 540 14.36 -37.64 11.40
N GLU A 541 13.64 -38.53 10.72
CA GLU A 541 12.18 -38.49 10.70
C GLU A 541 11.63 -38.85 12.09
N LEU A 542 10.93 -37.92 12.72
CA LEU A 542 10.18 -38.15 13.95
C LEU A 542 8.76 -38.64 13.65
N TYR A 543 8.14 -38.11 12.59
CA TYR A 543 6.80 -38.45 12.14
C TYR A 543 6.69 -38.37 10.60
N PRO A 544 5.88 -39.22 9.94
CA PRO A 544 5.07 -40.31 10.50
C PRO A 544 5.83 -41.62 10.78
N ASN A 545 7.03 -41.80 10.21
CA ASN A 545 7.82 -43.03 10.39
C ASN A 545 9.09 -42.73 11.18
N TYR A 546 9.00 -42.90 12.50
CA TYR A 546 10.12 -42.69 13.40
C TYR A 546 11.38 -43.48 12.98
N CYS A 547 12.54 -42.83 13.04
CA CYS A 547 13.88 -43.38 12.73
C CYS A 547 14.20 -43.65 11.26
N ASN A 548 13.50 -43.04 10.31
CA ASN A 548 14.07 -42.91 8.96
C ASN A 548 15.10 -41.77 8.92
N GLU A 549 16.11 -41.89 8.07
CA GLU A 549 17.14 -40.89 7.87
C GLU A 549 17.08 -40.34 6.44
N TYR A 550 17.18 -39.02 6.31
CA TYR A 550 17.09 -38.29 5.05
C TYR A 550 18.32 -37.42 4.85
N TYR A 551 19.04 -37.60 3.75
CA TYR A 551 20.21 -36.78 3.40
C TYR A 551 19.82 -35.72 2.38
N CYS A 552 19.91 -34.45 2.74
CA CYS A 552 19.54 -33.34 1.84
C CYS A 552 20.59 -33.14 0.74
N ASP A 553 20.18 -33.32 -0.52
CA ASP A 553 21.05 -33.24 -1.71
C ASP A 553 21.06 -31.83 -2.31
N SER A 554 19.89 -31.21 -2.42
CA SER A 554 19.74 -29.86 -2.95
C SER A 554 18.69 -29.03 -2.23
N TRP A 555 18.87 -27.72 -2.33
CA TRP A 555 17.99 -26.70 -1.79
C TRP A 555 17.83 -25.57 -2.81
N ILE A 556 16.59 -25.09 -2.94
CA ILE A 556 16.24 -23.90 -3.70
C ILE A 556 15.69 -22.90 -2.71
N ASP A 557 16.51 -21.88 -2.46
CA ASP A 557 16.15 -20.67 -1.76
C ASP A 557 15.21 -19.85 -2.66
N THR A 558 13.97 -19.70 -2.23
CA THR A 558 12.91 -19.09 -3.05
C THR A 558 12.85 -17.57 -2.91
N ASN A 559 13.22 -17.05 -1.73
CA ASN A 559 13.27 -15.60 -1.46
C ASN A 559 14.68 -15.00 -1.67
N ASN A 560 15.69 -15.84 -1.95
CA ASN A 560 17.11 -15.48 -2.15
C ASN A 560 17.76 -14.80 -0.93
N ASP A 561 17.32 -15.13 0.29
CA ASP A 561 17.87 -14.53 1.51
C ASP A 561 19.04 -15.33 2.12
N GLY A 562 19.41 -16.45 1.52
CA GLY A 562 20.49 -17.30 1.96
C GLY A 562 20.19 -18.07 3.26
N ARG A 563 18.92 -18.24 3.62
CA ARG A 563 18.48 -19.01 4.79
C ARG A 563 17.39 -20.01 4.45
N LEU A 564 17.39 -21.15 5.13
CA LEU A 564 16.28 -22.10 4.97
C LEU A 564 15.03 -21.53 5.63
N ASN A 565 14.02 -21.26 4.83
CA ASN A 565 12.75 -20.71 5.31
C ASN A 565 11.54 -21.56 4.90
N PRO A 566 10.40 -21.37 5.59
CA PRO A 566 9.11 -21.76 5.03
C PRO A 566 8.95 -21.22 3.60
N GLY A 567 8.54 -22.09 2.67
CA GLY A 567 8.40 -21.78 1.24
C GLY A 567 9.55 -22.28 0.35
N ASP A 568 10.70 -22.62 0.92
CA ASP A 568 11.82 -23.17 0.16
C ASP A 568 11.58 -24.59 -0.32
N PHE A 569 12.41 -25.05 -1.27
CA PHE A 569 12.38 -26.44 -1.74
C PHE A 569 13.62 -27.21 -1.33
N VAL A 570 13.44 -28.46 -0.89
CA VAL A 570 14.52 -29.40 -0.58
C VAL A 570 14.29 -30.73 -1.29
N ASP A 571 15.40 -31.36 -1.70
CA ASP A 571 15.41 -32.72 -2.26
C ASP A 571 16.31 -33.62 -1.41
N PHE A 572 15.94 -34.90 -1.29
CA PHE A 572 16.70 -35.88 -0.50
C PHE A 572 17.27 -36.99 -1.38
N ASP A 573 18.50 -37.43 -1.08
CA ASP A 573 19.17 -38.48 -1.84
C ASP A 573 18.33 -39.77 -1.86
N GLY A 574 18.12 -40.30 -3.04
CA GLY A 574 17.31 -41.51 -3.27
C GLY A 574 15.79 -41.32 -3.19
N ASP A 575 15.29 -40.13 -2.84
CA ASP A 575 13.86 -39.81 -2.91
C ASP A 575 13.52 -39.10 -4.24
N PRO A 576 12.68 -39.69 -5.11
CA PRO A 576 12.28 -39.02 -6.35
C PRO A 576 11.27 -37.88 -6.15
N LYS A 577 10.78 -37.65 -4.93
CA LYS A 577 9.80 -36.61 -4.60
C LYS A 577 10.50 -35.28 -4.35
N LYS A 578 9.84 -34.20 -4.79
CA LYS A 578 10.18 -32.83 -4.40
C LYS A 578 9.42 -32.46 -3.13
N TRP A 579 10.13 -31.86 -2.20
CA TRP A 579 9.56 -31.40 -0.93
C TRP A 579 9.68 -29.88 -0.84
N TYR A 580 8.65 -29.25 -0.29
CA TYR A 580 8.70 -27.85 0.10
C TYR A 580 8.70 -27.76 1.62
N VAL A 581 9.36 -26.74 2.14
CA VAL A 581 9.46 -26.49 3.57
C VAL A 581 8.18 -25.79 4.01
N GLU A 582 7.37 -26.50 4.79
CA GLU A 582 6.15 -25.98 5.41
C GLU A 582 6.48 -25.06 6.57
N ASN A 583 7.45 -25.47 7.38
CA ASN A 583 7.87 -24.70 8.55
C ASN A 583 9.31 -25.08 8.95
N VAL A 584 9.96 -24.16 9.65
CA VAL A 584 11.22 -24.40 10.38
C VAL A 584 10.95 -24.03 11.83
N THR A 585 11.19 -24.94 12.78
CA THR A 585 10.86 -24.72 14.19
C THR A 585 11.93 -25.28 15.13
N ILE A 586 11.83 -24.92 16.41
CA ILE A 586 12.62 -25.52 17.49
C ILE A 586 11.93 -26.78 17.96
N THR A 587 12.73 -27.79 18.25
CA THR A 587 12.26 -29.01 18.91
C THR A 587 13.05 -29.27 20.16
N ILE A 588 12.34 -29.64 21.23
CA ILE A 588 12.95 -30.09 22.48
C ILE A 588 12.73 -31.58 22.67
N ASN A 589 13.81 -32.28 23.01
CA ASN A 589 13.75 -33.64 23.49
C ASN A 589 13.79 -33.62 25.02
N VAL A 590 12.74 -34.15 25.65
CA VAL A 590 12.59 -34.11 27.10
C VAL A 590 12.39 -35.49 27.71
N THR A 591 12.94 -35.71 28.91
CA THR A 591 12.80 -36.97 29.64
C THR A 591 12.28 -36.82 31.05
N ASN A 592 11.51 -37.82 31.49
CA ASN A 592 11.17 -38.02 32.89
C ASN A 592 11.26 -39.52 33.21
N GLY A 593 12.38 -39.94 33.80
CA GLY A 593 12.62 -41.35 34.12
C GLY A 593 12.84 -42.21 32.87
N THR A 594 11.80 -42.92 32.42
CA THR A 594 11.84 -43.73 31.18
C THR A 594 11.02 -43.14 30.04
N ASP A 595 10.24 -42.09 30.32
CA ASP A 595 9.42 -41.41 29.33
C ASP A 595 10.31 -40.42 28.55
N VAL A 596 10.14 -40.39 27.22
CA VAL A 596 10.87 -39.50 26.28
C VAL A 596 9.82 -38.85 25.39
N MET A 597 9.92 -37.54 25.15
CA MET A 597 9.06 -36.83 24.19
C MET A 597 9.90 -35.89 23.32
N TYR A 598 9.57 -35.83 22.03
CA TYR A 598 10.01 -34.76 21.14
C TYR A 598 8.83 -33.81 20.92
N LEU A 599 9.06 -32.54 21.21
CA LEU A 599 8.04 -31.50 21.18
C LEU A 599 8.50 -30.34 20.30
N ASP A 600 7.68 -29.94 19.33
CA ASP A 600 7.92 -28.81 18.45
C ASP A 600 7.25 -27.55 18.99
N PHE A 601 7.92 -26.41 18.87
CA PHE A 601 7.36 -25.14 19.31
C PHE A 601 6.23 -24.66 18.37
N GLU A 602 5.08 -24.29 18.94
CA GLU A 602 3.87 -23.88 18.18
C GLU A 602 3.82 -22.37 17.85
N GLY A 603 4.67 -21.53 18.45
CA GLY A 603 4.61 -20.07 18.26
C GLY A 603 5.23 -19.54 16.96
N GLY A 604 5.76 -20.43 16.11
CA GLY A 604 6.28 -20.09 14.79
C GLY A 604 7.75 -19.65 14.77
N TYR A 605 8.32 -19.58 13.56
CA TYR A 605 9.74 -19.31 13.31
C TYR A 605 10.23 -17.99 13.93
N ASP A 606 9.43 -16.93 13.87
CA ASP A 606 9.82 -15.60 14.37
C ASP A 606 9.86 -15.50 15.92
N GLN A 607 9.27 -16.47 16.62
CA GLN A 607 9.26 -16.52 18.09
C GLN A 607 10.33 -17.46 18.67
N ILE A 608 11.12 -18.12 17.82
CA ILE A 608 12.20 -19.06 18.20
C ILE A 608 13.16 -18.42 19.23
N ASN A 609 13.65 -17.22 18.95
CA ASN A 609 14.58 -16.52 19.84
C ASN A 609 13.97 -16.22 21.21
N GLN A 610 12.72 -15.74 21.24
CA GLN A 610 12.04 -15.43 22.48
C GLN A 610 11.85 -16.69 23.32
N THR A 611 11.37 -17.76 22.72
CA THR A 611 11.11 -19.04 23.40
C THR A 611 12.37 -19.67 23.98
N ILE A 612 13.52 -19.51 23.35
CA ILE A 612 14.80 -19.96 23.93
C ILE A 612 15.12 -19.17 25.20
N THR A 613 14.88 -17.86 25.22
CA THR A 613 15.22 -17.02 26.40
C THR A 613 14.13 -16.98 27.48
N ASP A 614 12.88 -17.25 27.12
CA ASP A 614 11.72 -17.28 28.02
C ASP A 614 10.71 -18.35 27.54
N PRO A 615 10.96 -19.63 27.83
CA PRO A 615 10.09 -20.74 27.42
C PRO A 615 8.81 -20.84 28.25
N VAL A 616 8.61 -20.03 29.29
CA VAL A 616 7.41 -20.13 30.13
C VAL A 616 6.22 -19.54 29.39
N CYS A 617 5.05 -20.16 29.55
CA CYS A 617 3.80 -19.80 28.91
C CYS A 617 3.76 -20.04 27.38
N THR A 618 4.60 -20.96 26.89
CA THR A 618 4.66 -21.36 25.48
C THR A 618 3.98 -22.71 25.24
N TRP A 619 3.46 -22.91 24.03
CA TRP A 619 2.78 -24.13 23.60
C TRP A 619 3.68 -24.96 22.69
N TRP A 620 3.64 -26.29 22.90
CA TRP A 620 4.51 -27.25 22.25
C TRP A 620 3.74 -28.49 21.81
N HIS A 621 3.95 -28.89 20.57
CA HIS A 621 3.28 -30.00 19.90
C HIS A 621 4.12 -31.26 20.00
N GLU A 622 3.62 -32.30 20.69
CA GLU A 622 4.27 -33.61 20.73
C GLU A 622 4.23 -34.27 19.36
N ILE A 623 5.42 -34.54 18.83
CA ILE A 623 5.64 -35.24 17.56
C ILE A 623 5.86 -36.73 17.81
N TYR A 624 6.55 -37.06 18.91
CA TYR A 624 6.87 -38.44 19.30
C TYR A 624 6.88 -38.60 20.82
N PRO A 625 6.39 -39.73 21.39
CA PRO A 625 5.80 -40.89 20.69
C PRO A 625 4.32 -40.74 20.32
N MET A 626 3.58 -39.79 20.89
CA MET A 626 2.17 -39.55 20.60
C MET A 626 1.96 -38.26 19.83
N PHE A 627 1.91 -38.38 18.50
CA PHE A 627 1.65 -37.25 17.62
C PHE A 627 0.36 -36.49 17.99
N CYS A 628 0.42 -35.16 17.95
CA CYS A 628 -0.71 -34.23 18.08
C CYS A 628 -1.24 -34.00 19.51
N SER A 629 -0.43 -34.31 20.53
CA SER A 629 -0.71 -33.83 21.89
C SER A 629 -0.04 -32.48 22.11
N SER A 630 -0.78 -31.44 22.49
CA SER A 630 -0.19 -30.14 22.83
C SER A 630 0.06 -30.00 24.33
N PHE A 631 1.19 -29.39 24.68
CA PHE A 631 1.66 -29.16 26.04
C PHE A 631 2.00 -27.69 26.25
N HIS A 632 1.59 -27.16 27.40
CA HIS A 632 1.85 -25.78 27.79
C HIS A 632 2.91 -25.73 28.87
N ILE A 633 4.05 -25.08 28.64
CA ILE A 633 5.11 -24.93 29.64
C ILE A 633 4.67 -23.88 30.67
N ILE A 634 4.63 -24.24 31.95
CA ILE A 634 4.24 -23.33 33.05
C ILE A 634 5.39 -22.97 33.98
N ASN A 635 6.54 -23.65 33.86
CA ASN A 635 7.70 -23.40 34.70
C ASN A 635 8.98 -23.89 34.01
N TRP A 636 10.08 -23.19 34.28
CA TRP A 636 11.42 -23.47 33.73
C TRP A 636 12.48 -23.20 34.79
N THR A 637 13.46 -24.09 34.90
CA THR A 637 14.66 -23.95 35.72
C THR A 637 15.88 -24.08 34.83
N ASP A 638 16.50 -22.93 34.59
CA ASP A 638 17.72 -22.73 33.82
C ASP A 638 18.98 -23.27 34.54
N ASN A 639 19.93 -23.80 33.77
CA ASN A 639 21.19 -24.33 34.27
C ASN A 639 22.27 -23.24 34.54
N GLY A 640 21.97 -21.97 34.25
CA GLY A 640 22.78 -20.79 34.53
C GLY A 640 23.29 -20.03 33.30
N ASN A 641 22.86 -20.39 32.09
CA ASN A 641 23.21 -19.77 30.82
C ASN A 641 22.12 -18.80 30.30
N ASN A 642 20.89 -18.81 30.87
CA ASN A 642 19.72 -18.06 30.45
C ASN A 642 19.21 -18.40 29.04
N GLU A 643 19.45 -19.63 28.58
CA GLU A 643 18.93 -20.15 27.32
C GLU A 643 18.35 -21.54 27.57
N LEU A 644 17.14 -21.81 27.09
CA LEU A 644 16.56 -23.13 27.07
C LEU A 644 17.50 -24.06 26.31
N ASP A 645 18.21 -24.91 27.04
CA ASP A 645 19.17 -25.85 26.47
C ASP A 645 19.24 -27.17 27.25
N SER A 646 20.18 -28.02 26.84
CA SER A 646 20.41 -29.30 27.50
C SER A 646 20.75 -29.09 28.99
N CYS A 647 20.20 -29.94 29.86
CA CYS A 647 20.30 -29.85 31.32
C CYS A 647 19.37 -28.87 32.04
N ASP A 648 18.47 -28.23 31.31
CA ASP A 648 17.36 -27.50 31.91
C ASP A 648 16.24 -28.42 32.40
N TYR A 649 15.36 -27.86 33.23
CA TYR A 649 14.14 -28.54 33.67
C TYR A 649 12.91 -27.69 33.39
N ILE A 650 11.89 -28.31 32.79
CA ILE A 650 10.59 -27.68 32.51
C ILE A 650 9.43 -28.43 33.17
N GLN A 651 8.30 -27.74 33.32
CA GLN A 651 7.06 -28.33 33.84
C GLN A 651 5.88 -27.94 32.96
N PHE A 652 5.03 -28.91 32.65
CA PHE A 652 3.84 -28.71 31.83
C PHE A 652 2.58 -28.46 32.68
N GLU A 653 1.63 -27.70 32.11
CA GLU A 653 0.34 -27.46 32.73
C GLU A 653 -0.40 -28.79 33.01
N GLY A 654 -0.90 -28.95 34.24
CA GLY A 654 -1.61 -30.17 34.65
C GLY A 654 -0.70 -31.36 34.97
N ASP A 655 0.62 -31.30 34.72
CA ASP A 655 1.59 -32.30 35.14
C ASP A 655 2.51 -31.76 36.26
N SER A 656 2.48 -32.41 37.41
CA SER A 656 3.34 -32.03 38.55
C SER A 656 4.81 -32.47 38.41
N ARG A 657 5.17 -33.24 37.38
CA ARG A 657 6.53 -33.73 37.13
C ARG A 657 7.40 -32.64 36.50
N TRP A 658 8.69 -32.70 36.80
CA TRP A 658 9.73 -31.92 36.10
C TRP A 658 10.35 -32.78 35.01
N TRP A 659 10.39 -32.26 33.81
CA TRP A 659 10.99 -32.91 32.64
C TRP A 659 12.37 -32.31 32.40
N HIS A 660 13.36 -33.17 32.25
CA HIS A 660 14.73 -32.76 31.94
C HIS A 660 14.83 -32.54 30.43
N VAL A 661 15.37 -31.41 30.01
CA VAL A 661 15.67 -31.11 28.61
C VAL A 661 16.97 -31.82 28.26
N GLU A 662 16.89 -32.85 27.43
CA GLU A 662 18.06 -33.55 26.94
C GLU A 662 18.72 -32.79 25.79
N GLU A 663 17.90 -32.15 24.96
CA GLU A 663 18.32 -31.56 23.70
C GLU A 663 17.38 -30.44 23.27
N VAL A 664 17.94 -29.45 22.60
CA VAL A 664 17.22 -28.42 21.86
C VAL A 664 17.81 -28.41 20.45
N GLY A 665 16.99 -28.75 19.46
CA GLY A 665 17.40 -28.92 18.07
C GLY A 665 16.50 -28.16 17.11
N THR A 666 16.74 -28.36 15.82
CA THR A 666 15.95 -27.78 14.72
C THR A 666 15.11 -28.86 14.07
N ASP A 667 13.83 -28.58 13.88
CA ASP A 667 12.96 -29.38 13.01
C ASP A 667 12.58 -28.60 11.77
N ILE A 668 12.52 -29.31 10.65
CA ILE A 668 11.86 -28.83 9.44
C ILE A 668 10.62 -29.69 9.23
N ILE A 669 9.51 -29.01 8.97
CA ILE A 669 8.27 -29.64 8.55
C ILE A 669 8.27 -29.53 7.02
N ILE A 670 8.14 -30.66 6.34
CA ILE A 670 8.14 -30.68 4.87
C ILE A 670 6.86 -31.30 4.33
N GLY A 671 6.34 -30.68 3.27
CA GLY A 671 5.18 -31.13 2.53
C GLY A 671 5.56 -31.66 1.15
N ASN A 672 4.79 -32.62 0.63
CA ASN A 672 4.82 -32.94 -0.80
C ASN A 672 3.41 -32.94 -1.39
N HIS A 673 3.36 -32.78 -2.72
CA HIS A 673 2.17 -32.96 -3.56
C HIS A 673 0.88 -32.37 -2.97
N TRP A 674 0.48 -31.20 -3.45
CA TRP A 674 -0.73 -30.54 -3.00
C TRP A 674 -2.02 -31.31 -3.26
N VAL A 675 -2.85 -31.43 -2.22
CA VAL A 675 -4.25 -31.85 -2.34
C VAL A 675 -5.18 -30.66 -2.14
N ARG A 676 -6.23 -30.62 -2.96
CA ARG A 676 -7.25 -29.58 -2.91
C ARG A 676 -8.40 -30.05 -2.05
N VAL A 677 -8.58 -29.44 -0.88
CA VAL A 677 -9.62 -29.81 0.08
C VAL A 677 -10.98 -29.28 -0.37
N GLY A 678 -11.05 -28.01 -0.77
CA GLY A 678 -12.30 -27.33 -1.11
C GLY A 678 -12.10 -25.85 -1.40
N GLY A 679 -13.16 -25.06 -1.39
CA GLY A 679 -13.04 -23.62 -1.58
C GLY A 679 -14.25 -22.83 -1.11
N HIS A 680 -14.10 -21.51 -1.09
CA HIS A 680 -15.10 -20.57 -0.56
C HIS A 680 -15.10 -19.28 -1.38
N TYR A 681 -16.28 -18.69 -1.59
CA TYR A 681 -16.41 -17.40 -2.28
C TYR A 681 -16.58 -16.27 -1.28
N VAL A 682 -15.87 -15.16 -1.51
CA VAL A 682 -15.97 -13.91 -0.74
C VAL A 682 -16.07 -12.72 -1.68
N THR A 683 -16.75 -11.66 -1.26
CA THR A 683 -16.80 -10.39 -2.01
C THR A 683 -15.79 -9.41 -1.43
N VAL A 684 -15.01 -8.72 -2.27
CA VAL A 684 -14.03 -7.72 -1.81
C VAL A 684 -14.74 -6.37 -1.60
N ALA A 685 -15.02 -6.05 -0.35
CA ALA A 685 -15.68 -4.81 0.06
C ALA A 685 -14.74 -3.60 0.06
N GLY A 686 -13.43 -3.84 0.24
CA GLY A 686 -12.43 -2.78 0.25
C GLY A 686 -11.01 -3.30 0.11
N VAL A 687 -10.11 -2.39 -0.25
CA VAL A 687 -8.68 -2.67 -0.43
C VAL A 687 -7.84 -1.64 0.30
N ASN A 688 -6.73 -2.07 0.87
CA ASN A 688 -5.73 -1.15 1.38
C ASN A 688 -4.93 -0.54 0.23
N TYR A 689 -4.92 0.80 0.16
CA TYR A 689 -4.32 1.56 -0.94
C TYR A 689 -2.84 1.90 -0.72
N THR A 690 -2.24 1.58 0.43
CA THR A 690 -0.80 1.81 0.64
C THR A 690 0.06 0.91 -0.27
N ALA A 691 1.31 1.29 -0.48
CA ALA A 691 2.20 0.66 -1.45
C ALA A 691 2.76 -0.69 -0.95
N ASP A 692 2.88 -0.87 0.37
CA ASP A 692 3.76 -1.89 0.96
C ASP A 692 3.01 -3.07 1.63
N ALA A 693 1.70 -2.95 1.91
CA ALA A 693 0.90 -4.03 2.49
C ALA A 693 -0.43 -4.22 1.73
N CYS A 694 -0.60 -5.37 1.06
CA CYS A 694 -1.88 -5.69 0.42
C CYS A 694 -2.82 -6.36 1.42
N MET A 695 -3.70 -5.57 2.04
CA MET A 695 -4.82 -6.09 2.79
C MET A 695 -6.11 -5.98 1.98
N LEU A 696 -6.97 -6.99 2.10
CA LEU A 696 -8.31 -7.02 1.52
C LEU A 696 -9.34 -7.06 2.65
N ALA A 697 -10.47 -6.38 2.43
CA ALA A 697 -11.63 -6.44 3.30
C ALA A 697 -12.68 -7.32 2.62
N PHE A 698 -13.07 -8.42 3.27
CA PHE A 698 -14.05 -9.38 2.76
C PHE A 698 -15.42 -9.14 3.40
N SER A 699 -16.46 -9.02 2.57
CA SER A 699 -17.81 -9.43 2.95
C SER A 699 -17.86 -10.94 2.82
N ASP A 700 -17.77 -11.65 3.93
CA ASP A 700 -17.62 -13.10 3.97
C ASP A 700 -18.96 -13.76 4.29
N PRO A 701 -19.53 -14.57 3.38
CA PRO A 701 -20.81 -15.22 3.62
C PRO A 701 -20.85 -16.22 4.79
N PHE A 702 -19.71 -16.56 5.40
CA PHE A 702 -19.62 -17.55 6.47
C PHE A 702 -18.98 -17.02 7.75
N PHE A 703 -17.90 -16.24 7.63
CA PHE A 703 -17.12 -15.75 8.76
C PHE A 703 -17.48 -14.29 9.10
N ASP A 704 -17.53 -13.98 10.40
CA ASP A 704 -17.86 -12.66 10.95
C ASP A 704 -16.88 -12.32 12.10
N ASN A 705 -15.58 -12.38 11.83
CA ASN A 705 -14.54 -12.37 12.87
C ASN A 705 -14.41 -11.03 13.58
N ASN A 706 -14.52 -9.93 12.83
CA ASN A 706 -14.41 -8.60 13.39
C ASN A 706 -15.52 -8.33 14.40
N VAL A 707 -16.72 -8.85 14.16
CA VAL A 707 -17.87 -8.68 15.08
C VAL A 707 -17.77 -9.60 16.29
N SER A 708 -17.19 -10.80 16.13
CA SER A 708 -16.92 -11.71 17.25
C SER A 708 -15.74 -11.27 18.12
N GLY A 709 -14.88 -10.38 17.61
CA GLY A 709 -13.70 -9.85 18.31
C GLY A 709 -12.43 -10.68 18.09
N ASP A 710 -12.50 -11.67 17.19
CA ASP A 710 -11.44 -12.65 16.93
C ASP A 710 -10.52 -12.22 15.75
N GLY A 711 -10.83 -11.13 15.05
CA GLY A 711 -10.02 -10.63 13.94
C GLY A 711 -10.16 -9.13 13.66
N PRO A 712 -9.27 -8.54 12.85
CA PRO A 712 -9.39 -7.15 12.44
C PRO A 712 -10.50 -6.97 11.39
N GLY A 713 -11.13 -5.80 11.37
CA GLY A 713 -12.13 -5.48 10.36
C GLY A 713 -12.82 -4.14 10.60
N TRP A 714 -13.88 -3.93 9.84
CA TRP A 714 -14.79 -2.79 9.98
C TRP A 714 -16.23 -3.25 9.98
N SER A 715 -17.02 -2.73 10.91
CA SER A 715 -18.44 -3.02 10.98
C SER A 715 -19.24 -1.77 11.32
N THR A 716 -20.39 -1.60 10.68
CA THR A 716 -21.30 -0.49 10.97
C THR A 716 -22.75 -0.86 10.63
N PRO A 717 -23.74 -0.36 11.41
CA PRO A 717 -23.61 0.11 12.79
C PRO A 717 -22.98 -0.94 13.71
N GLY A 718 -22.69 -0.56 14.95
CA GLY A 718 -22.22 -1.55 15.94
C GLY A 718 -23.22 -2.71 16.07
N HIS A 719 -22.72 -3.93 15.93
CA HIS A 719 -23.55 -5.13 15.99
C HIS A 719 -24.03 -5.40 17.43
N PRO A 720 -25.26 -5.91 17.64
CA PRO A 720 -25.71 -6.37 18.94
C PRO A 720 -24.82 -7.52 19.44
N THR A 721 -24.68 -7.68 20.76
CA THR A 721 -23.85 -8.78 21.33
C THR A 721 -24.40 -10.18 21.07
N ASN A 722 -25.67 -10.31 20.69
CA ASN A 722 -26.28 -11.54 20.23
C ASN A 722 -27.25 -11.21 19.10
N TYR A 723 -27.00 -11.74 17.91
CA TYR A 723 -27.89 -11.58 16.75
C TYR A 723 -27.96 -12.86 15.92
N SER A 724 -29.00 -12.95 15.09
CA SER A 724 -29.19 -14.03 14.13
C SER A 724 -28.44 -13.70 12.84
N PRO A 725 -27.88 -14.67 12.09
CA PRO A 725 -27.32 -14.45 10.76
C PRO A 725 -28.22 -13.66 9.79
N ALA A 726 -29.55 -13.72 9.99
CA ALA A 726 -30.52 -12.93 9.23
C ALA A 726 -30.46 -11.41 9.48
N LEU A 727 -29.68 -10.93 10.48
CA LEU A 727 -29.45 -9.49 10.69
C LEU A 727 -28.83 -8.86 9.44
N HIS A 728 -27.92 -9.57 8.80
CA HIS A 728 -27.19 -9.12 7.62
C HIS A 728 -28.09 -8.99 6.37
N ASN A 729 -29.34 -9.47 6.41
CA ASN A 729 -30.33 -9.16 5.37
C ASN A 729 -30.65 -7.67 5.31
N ASN A 730 -30.47 -6.96 6.42
CA ASN A 730 -30.49 -5.52 6.42
C ASN A 730 -29.11 -5.02 6.00
N ALA A 731 -28.96 -4.61 4.74
CA ALA A 731 -27.72 -4.05 4.16
C ALA A 731 -27.20 -2.77 4.87
N SER A 732 -27.90 -2.26 5.88
CA SER A 732 -27.33 -1.29 6.82
C SER A 732 -26.32 -1.92 7.78
N TYR A 733 -26.49 -3.17 8.20
CA TYR A 733 -25.55 -3.89 9.05
C TYR A 733 -24.54 -4.62 8.19
N VAL A 734 -23.32 -4.08 8.12
CA VAL A 734 -22.21 -4.66 7.37
C VAL A 734 -21.07 -5.00 8.30
N SER A 735 -20.44 -6.16 8.09
CA SER A 735 -19.17 -6.55 8.68
C SER A 735 -18.19 -6.89 7.57
N HIS A 736 -17.01 -6.29 7.59
CA HIS A 736 -15.96 -6.59 6.63
C HIS A 736 -14.70 -6.99 7.38
N ASP A 737 -14.32 -8.25 7.22
CA ASP A 737 -13.14 -8.83 7.86
C ASP A 737 -11.90 -8.52 7.05
N TYR A 738 -10.82 -8.11 7.73
CA TYR A 738 -9.57 -7.74 7.07
C TYR A 738 -8.58 -8.90 7.08
N TYR A 739 -7.98 -9.17 5.93
CA TYR A 739 -6.94 -10.19 5.80
C TYR A 739 -5.73 -9.66 5.03
N TYR A 740 -4.56 -10.17 5.41
CA TYR A 740 -3.31 -9.92 4.69
C TYR A 740 -3.19 -10.86 3.50
N VAL A 741 -2.71 -10.31 2.38
CA VAL A 741 -2.37 -11.07 1.18
C VAL A 741 -0.86 -11.25 1.15
N LEU A 742 -0.41 -12.51 1.09
CA LEU A 742 1.01 -12.83 0.94
C LEU A 742 1.38 -12.89 -0.54
N ASN A 743 2.56 -12.38 -0.87
CA ASN A 743 3.05 -12.25 -2.25
C ASN A 743 3.57 -13.56 -2.87
N SER A 744 3.72 -14.60 -2.06
CA SER A 744 4.09 -15.94 -2.49
C SER A 744 3.07 -16.94 -1.97
N SER A 745 2.61 -17.83 -2.86
CA SER A 745 1.79 -18.98 -2.50
C SER A 745 2.60 -20.26 -2.69
N PRO A 746 2.67 -21.15 -1.69
CA PRO A 746 3.38 -22.42 -1.81
C PRO A 746 2.56 -23.47 -2.61
N SER A 747 1.22 -23.29 -2.70
CA SER A 747 0.28 -24.17 -3.40
C SER A 747 0.10 -23.81 -4.89
N PRO A 748 -0.51 -24.69 -5.73
CA PRO A 748 -0.48 -24.55 -7.18
C PRO A 748 -1.71 -23.83 -7.76
N GLY A 749 -2.59 -23.30 -6.92
CA GLY A 749 -3.89 -22.73 -7.28
C GLY A 749 -3.84 -21.28 -7.79
N GLY A 750 -2.79 -20.52 -7.49
CA GLY A 750 -2.70 -19.06 -7.59
C GLY A 750 -1.29 -18.52 -7.36
N VAL A 751 -1.16 -17.20 -7.27
CA VAL A 751 0.13 -16.51 -7.02
C VAL A 751 0.17 -15.82 -5.67
N ASN A 752 -0.99 -15.62 -5.05
CA ASN A 752 -1.17 -14.96 -3.76
C ASN A 752 -2.04 -15.84 -2.85
N CYS A 753 -1.70 -15.88 -1.56
CA CYS A 753 -2.49 -16.56 -0.54
C CYS A 753 -3.01 -15.58 0.53
N ILE A 754 -4.06 -15.97 1.23
CA ILE A 754 -4.65 -15.21 2.33
C ILE A 754 -4.11 -15.76 3.64
N LYS A 755 -3.40 -14.92 4.39
CA LYS A 755 -2.81 -15.29 5.69
C LYS A 755 -3.92 -15.57 6.71
N ASP A 756 -3.73 -16.60 7.53
CA ASP A 756 -4.60 -16.99 8.66
C ASP A 756 -6.07 -17.22 8.26
N TYR A 757 -6.29 -17.69 7.03
CA TYR A 757 -7.59 -18.07 6.51
C TYR A 757 -7.55 -19.55 6.08
N PRO A 758 -8.57 -20.39 6.39
CA PRO A 758 -9.66 -20.11 7.30
C PRO A 758 -9.14 -20.04 8.74
N ILE A 759 -9.90 -19.39 9.62
CA ILE A 759 -9.48 -19.03 10.98
C ILE A 759 -9.37 -20.24 11.92
N SER A 760 -9.89 -21.40 11.49
CA SER A 760 -9.77 -22.63 12.25
C SER A 760 -9.76 -23.86 11.34
N PRO A 761 -8.88 -24.84 11.57
CA PRO A 761 -8.90 -26.10 10.84
C PRO A 761 -10.20 -26.89 11.09
N TYR A 762 -10.96 -26.62 12.16
CA TYR A 762 -12.23 -27.30 12.42
C TYR A 762 -13.39 -26.82 11.52
N THR A 763 -13.29 -25.64 10.89
CA THR A 763 -14.34 -25.13 10.00
C THR A 763 -14.17 -25.60 8.56
N ILE A 764 -13.01 -26.17 8.20
CA ILE A 764 -12.71 -26.65 6.85
C ILE A 764 -13.62 -27.81 6.41
N GLU A 765 -14.13 -28.59 7.36
CA GLU A 765 -15.04 -29.71 7.10
C GLU A 765 -16.29 -29.25 6.33
N ASN A 766 -16.75 -28.02 6.57
CA ASN A 766 -17.88 -27.46 5.83
C ASN A 766 -17.55 -27.27 4.35
N PHE A 767 -16.33 -26.84 4.01
CA PHE A 767 -15.93 -26.50 2.65
C PHE A 767 -15.38 -27.69 1.85
N GLN A 768 -15.20 -28.84 2.49
CA GLN A 768 -14.64 -30.03 1.82
C GLN A 768 -15.42 -30.38 0.55
N GLY A 769 -14.69 -30.41 -0.57
CA GLY A 769 -15.17 -30.71 -1.90
C GLY A 769 -16.02 -29.63 -2.57
N MET A 770 -16.17 -28.46 -1.94
CA MET A 770 -16.93 -27.34 -2.50
C MET A 770 -16.14 -26.54 -3.51
N ASN A 771 -16.86 -25.96 -4.48
CA ASN A 771 -16.37 -24.91 -5.37
C ASN A 771 -15.12 -25.28 -6.19
N VAL A 772 -14.83 -26.58 -6.37
CA VAL A 772 -13.59 -27.05 -7.02
C VAL A 772 -13.61 -26.78 -8.53
N PRO A 773 -12.69 -25.97 -9.08
CA PRO A 773 -12.51 -25.79 -10.53
C PRO A 773 -12.12 -27.10 -11.22
N HIS A 774 -12.52 -27.24 -12.49
CA HIS A 774 -12.36 -28.50 -13.24
C HIS A 774 -10.90 -28.97 -13.35
N GLU A 775 -9.95 -28.04 -13.44
CA GLU A 775 -8.51 -28.33 -13.48
C GLU A 775 -7.95 -28.88 -12.17
N PHE A 776 -8.60 -28.62 -11.03
CA PHE A 776 -8.14 -29.05 -9.71
C PHE A 776 -8.90 -30.28 -9.21
N ILE A 777 -9.89 -30.78 -9.96
CA ILE A 777 -10.54 -32.08 -9.70
C ILE A 777 -9.50 -33.22 -9.55
N PRO A 778 -8.42 -33.32 -10.37
CA PRO A 778 -7.40 -34.34 -10.17
C PRO A 778 -6.63 -34.24 -8.85
N ASN A 779 -6.57 -33.04 -8.25
CA ASN A 779 -5.94 -32.78 -6.96
C ASN A 779 -6.91 -32.92 -5.78
N GLN A 780 -8.22 -33.04 -6.04
CA GLN A 780 -9.23 -33.05 -5.00
C GLN A 780 -9.10 -34.28 -4.09
N SER A 781 -9.11 -34.04 -2.78
CA SER A 781 -9.05 -35.08 -1.75
C SER A 781 -9.94 -34.73 -0.56
N THR A 782 -10.13 -35.69 0.33
CA THR A 782 -10.67 -35.44 1.67
C THR A 782 -9.63 -34.72 2.52
N TYR A 783 -10.10 -33.79 3.34
CA TYR A 783 -9.33 -33.11 4.38
C TYR A 783 -8.56 -34.11 5.22
N ILE A 784 -7.29 -33.82 5.48
CA ILE A 784 -6.41 -34.59 6.35
C ILE A 784 -6.27 -33.80 7.67
N PRO A 785 -6.86 -34.29 8.77
CA PRO A 785 -6.72 -33.62 10.06
C PRO A 785 -5.26 -33.33 10.42
N ASP A 786 -5.05 -32.19 11.06
CA ASP A 786 -3.76 -31.72 11.59
C ASP A 786 -2.71 -31.32 10.53
N HIS A 787 -3.05 -31.38 9.24
CA HIS A 787 -2.23 -30.79 8.19
C HIS A 787 -2.50 -29.27 8.08
N PRO A 788 -1.48 -28.45 7.76
CA PRO A 788 -1.66 -27.02 7.57
C PRO A 788 -2.54 -26.73 6.34
N ILE A 789 -3.47 -25.79 6.50
CA ILE A 789 -4.31 -25.29 5.40
C ILE A 789 -3.68 -24.03 4.81
N HIS A 790 -3.47 -24.06 3.51
CA HIS A 790 -3.03 -22.94 2.69
C HIS A 790 -4.23 -22.42 1.88
N THR A 791 -4.60 -21.15 2.09
CA THR A 791 -5.71 -20.53 1.37
C THR A 791 -5.22 -19.66 0.23
N GLU A 792 -5.60 -20.01 -0.98
CA GLU A 792 -5.07 -19.41 -2.20
C GLU A 792 -6.14 -18.68 -3.01
N ILE A 793 -5.78 -17.54 -3.59
CA ILE A 793 -6.67 -16.81 -4.50
C ILE A 793 -6.59 -17.46 -5.90
N GLU A 794 -7.57 -18.30 -6.23
CA GLU A 794 -7.56 -19.06 -7.49
C GLU A 794 -8.17 -18.27 -8.64
N TYR A 795 -9.25 -17.53 -8.37
CA TYR A 795 -10.03 -16.83 -9.36
C TYR A 795 -10.62 -15.54 -8.81
N ALA A 796 -10.75 -14.53 -9.67
CA ALA A 796 -11.66 -13.41 -9.47
C ALA A 796 -12.77 -13.47 -10.53
N ILE A 797 -14.02 -13.40 -10.10
CA ILE A 797 -15.19 -13.20 -10.94
C ILE A 797 -15.61 -11.75 -10.72
N VAL A 798 -15.59 -10.96 -11.79
CA VAL A 798 -15.81 -9.52 -11.72
C VAL A 798 -17.05 -9.15 -12.50
N VAL A 799 -17.94 -8.39 -11.87
CA VAL A 799 -19.07 -7.75 -12.53
C VAL A 799 -18.72 -6.29 -12.76
N SER A 800 -18.83 -5.87 -14.02
CA SER A 800 -18.30 -4.60 -14.48
C SER A 800 -19.27 -3.80 -15.31
N PRO A 801 -19.34 -2.46 -15.16
CA PRO A 801 -19.97 -1.61 -16.16
C PRO A 801 -19.31 -1.83 -17.51
N LYS A 802 -20.11 -2.01 -18.56
CA LYS A 802 -19.60 -2.08 -19.91
C LYS A 802 -18.85 -0.79 -20.22
N PRO A 803 -17.62 -0.86 -20.75
CA PRO A 803 -16.90 0.35 -21.11
C PRO A 803 -17.67 1.07 -22.22
N ILE A 804 -17.96 2.36 -22.00
CA ILE A 804 -18.54 3.26 -23.01
C ILE A 804 -17.45 4.23 -23.51
N PRO A 805 -17.60 4.80 -24.73
CA PRO A 805 -16.67 5.81 -25.24
C PRO A 805 -16.59 7.06 -24.34
N ASP A 806 -15.58 7.91 -24.53
CA ASP A 806 -15.51 9.25 -23.90
C ASP A 806 -14.88 10.23 -24.89
N LEU A 807 -15.66 11.12 -25.48
CA LEU A 807 -15.15 12.08 -26.46
C LEU A 807 -14.75 13.38 -25.76
N LYS A 808 -13.48 13.73 -25.94
CA LYS A 808 -12.89 14.94 -25.38
C LYS A 808 -12.34 15.85 -26.46
N ILE A 809 -12.68 17.13 -26.39
CA ILE A 809 -11.93 18.16 -27.11
C ILE A 809 -10.64 18.41 -26.34
N THR A 810 -9.52 18.00 -26.91
CA THR A 810 -8.20 18.05 -26.23
C THR A 810 -7.40 19.28 -26.58
N LYS A 811 -7.77 19.99 -27.66
CA LYS A 811 -7.09 21.20 -28.12
C LYS A 811 -8.02 22.03 -29.00
N ALA A 812 -7.94 23.35 -28.90
CA ALA A 812 -8.56 24.30 -29.83
C ALA A 812 -7.62 25.48 -30.10
N TRP A 813 -7.56 25.96 -31.35
CA TRP A 813 -6.72 27.09 -31.74
C TRP A 813 -7.26 27.80 -32.99
N VAL A 814 -6.82 29.03 -33.21
CA VAL A 814 -7.08 29.77 -34.44
C VAL A 814 -6.09 29.37 -35.51
N ASN A 815 -6.57 29.10 -36.71
CA ASN A 815 -5.72 28.91 -37.88
C ASN A 815 -5.17 30.27 -38.35
N TRP A 816 -4.04 30.65 -37.75
CA TRP A 816 -3.32 31.89 -38.01
C TRP A 816 -1.92 31.58 -38.56
N THR A 817 -1.38 32.40 -39.45
CA THR A 817 -0.04 32.21 -40.03
C THR A 817 0.71 33.52 -40.18
N ASP A 818 1.94 33.54 -39.66
CA ASP A 818 2.85 34.70 -39.69
C ASP A 818 3.20 35.12 -41.13
N GLY A 819 2.86 36.35 -41.51
CA GLY A 819 3.18 36.94 -42.82
C GLY A 819 2.44 36.37 -44.03
N VAL A 820 1.42 35.53 -43.83
CA VAL A 820 0.56 34.95 -44.89
C VAL A 820 -0.90 35.16 -44.50
N GLY A 821 -1.81 35.36 -45.46
CA GLY A 821 -3.23 35.57 -45.15
C GLY A 821 -3.82 34.39 -44.37
N SER A 822 -4.04 34.59 -43.07
CA SER A 822 -4.75 33.69 -42.16
C SER A 822 -6.20 33.51 -42.62
N ASP A 823 -6.77 32.31 -42.50
CA ASP A 823 -8.21 32.11 -42.75
C ASP A 823 -9.07 32.29 -41.50
N CYS A 824 -8.41 32.46 -40.34
CA CYS A 824 -9.01 32.76 -39.05
C CYS A 824 -10.08 31.76 -38.61
N THR A 825 -10.03 30.54 -39.14
CA THR A 825 -10.94 29.48 -38.74
C THR A 825 -10.51 28.87 -37.41
N ILE A 826 -11.48 28.47 -36.58
CA ILE A 826 -11.18 27.75 -35.33
C ILE A 826 -11.03 26.25 -35.66
N LYS A 827 -9.87 25.71 -35.29
CA LYS A 827 -9.52 24.28 -35.38
C LYS A 827 -9.57 23.63 -34.00
N TYR A 828 -9.79 22.32 -33.98
CA TYR A 828 -9.82 21.54 -32.76
C TYR A 828 -9.35 20.10 -32.96
N ILE A 829 -8.95 19.43 -31.87
CA ILE A 829 -8.70 17.99 -31.82
C ILE A 829 -9.73 17.33 -30.92
N ILE A 830 -10.48 16.39 -31.48
CA ILE A 830 -11.35 15.48 -30.72
C ILE A 830 -10.62 14.15 -30.51
N LYS A 831 -10.63 13.62 -29.28
CA LYS A 831 -10.02 12.36 -28.89
C LYS A 831 -11.03 11.50 -28.15
N ASN A 832 -11.00 10.20 -28.40
CA ASN A 832 -11.73 9.24 -27.60
C ASN A 832 -10.80 8.78 -26.47
N VAL A 833 -11.06 9.26 -25.26
CA VAL A 833 -10.28 8.90 -24.06
C VAL A 833 -10.90 7.72 -23.31
N GLY A 834 -12.07 7.25 -23.74
CA GLY A 834 -12.74 6.07 -23.20
C GLY A 834 -12.21 4.77 -23.80
N GLU A 835 -12.62 3.66 -23.21
CA GLU A 835 -12.11 2.33 -23.53
C GLU A 835 -12.84 1.64 -24.69
N PHE A 836 -13.92 2.26 -25.22
CA PHE A 836 -14.71 1.71 -26.32
C PHE A 836 -14.81 2.64 -27.52
N SER A 837 -15.08 2.10 -28.72
CA SER A 837 -15.15 2.89 -29.94
C SER A 837 -16.37 3.81 -29.99
N ALA A 838 -16.17 5.11 -30.15
CA ALA A 838 -17.23 6.06 -30.47
C ALA A 838 -17.74 5.84 -31.90
N ARG A 839 -19.05 5.81 -32.09
CA ARG A 839 -19.66 5.75 -33.43
C ARG A 839 -19.57 7.12 -34.11
N GLY A 840 -19.50 7.12 -35.44
CA GLY A 840 -19.62 8.37 -36.22
C GLY A 840 -21.06 8.89 -36.28
N ASN A 841 -21.25 9.97 -37.03
CA ASN A 841 -22.49 10.74 -37.20
C ASN A 841 -22.95 11.50 -35.95
N HIS A 842 -22.00 12.03 -35.18
CA HIS A 842 -22.25 13.02 -34.12
C HIS A 842 -21.74 14.41 -34.55
N SER A 843 -22.14 15.45 -33.82
CA SER A 843 -21.87 16.84 -34.19
C SER A 843 -21.17 17.61 -33.08
N THR A 844 -20.05 18.24 -33.44
CA THR A 844 -19.31 19.12 -32.55
C THR A 844 -19.79 20.55 -32.73
N HIS A 845 -20.04 21.29 -31.66
CA HIS A 845 -20.59 22.65 -31.68
C HIS A 845 -19.63 23.68 -31.08
N LEU A 846 -19.50 24.83 -31.74
CA LEU A 846 -18.70 25.99 -31.30
C LEU A 846 -19.58 27.11 -30.73
N TYR A 847 -19.20 27.62 -29.57
CA TYR A 847 -19.77 28.78 -28.91
C TYR A 847 -18.68 29.83 -28.65
N ILE A 848 -19.04 31.10 -28.83
CA ILE A 848 -18.19 32.24 -28.47
C ILE A 848 -19.01 33.19 -27.61
N ASN A 849 -18.52 33.50 -26.41
CA ASN A 849 -19.22 34.31 -25.39
C ASN A 849 -20.64 33.76 -25.11
N GLY A 850 -20.74 32.43 -25.01
CA GLY A 850 -22.01 31.71 -24.80
C GLY A 850 -22.98 31.72 -25.99
N GLN A 851 -22.60 32.28 -27.14
CA GLN A 851 -23.43 32.31 -28.34
C GLN A 851 -22.98 31.24 -29.35
N PHE A 852 -23.91 30.40 -29.80
CA PHE A 852 -23.62 29.41 -30.84
C PHE A 852 -23.15 30.08 -32.14
N LYS A 853 -22.09 29.54 -32.76
CA LYS A 853 -21.49 30.09 -33.99
C LYS A 853 -21.53 29.10 -35.15
N ALA A 854 -21.12 27.86 -34.93
CA ALA A 854 -21.02 26.86 -35.99
C ALA A 854 -21.06 25.43 -35.44
N SER A 855 -21.33 24.48 -36.33
CA SER A 855 -21.25 23.05 -36.07
C SER A 855 -20.37 22.35 -37.10
N ASP A 856 -19.82 21.20 -36.72
CA ASP A 856 -19.05 20.31 -37.58
C ASP A 856 -19.54 18.86 -37.40
N LEU A 857 -19.85 18.17 -38.51
CA LEU A 857 -20.41 16.81 -38.49
C LEU A 857 -19.31 15.76 -38.60
N VAL A 858 -19.08 15.00 -37.53
CA VAL A 858 -18.08 13.92 -37.50
C VAL A 858 -18.69 12.64 -38.05
N THR A 859 -18.35 12.27 -39.29
CA THR A 859 -18.97 11.14 -40.01
C THR A 859 -18.31 9.77 -39.79
N TYR A 860 -17.19 9.71 -39.06
CA TYR A 860 -16.42 8.48 -38.85
C TYR A 860 -16.35 8.16 -37.35
N GLY A 861 -16.31 6.87 -37.02
CA GLY A 861 -16.10 6.44 -35.64
C GLY A 861 -14.67 6.66 -35.17
N LEU A 862 -14.50 6.78 -33.85
CA LEU A 862 -13.23 7.02 -33.17
C LEU A 862 -12.89 5.82 -32.27
N GLN A 863 -11.81 5.10 -32.58
CA GLN A 863 -11.31 4.01 -31.73
C GLN A 863 -10.79 4.55 -30.39
N PRO A 864 -10.72 3.71 -29.33
CA PRO A 864 -10.10 4.09 -28.05
C PRO A 864 -8.69 4.67 -28.26
N GLY A 865 -8.41 5.82 -27.62
CA GLY A 865 -7.15 6.54 -27.72
C GLY A 865 -6.92 7.31 -29.03
N ALA A 866 -7.74 7.11 -30.07
CA ALA A 866 -7.58 7.78 -31.35
C ALA A 866 -8.04 9.25 -31.32
N SER A 867 -7.51 10.08 -32.22
CA SER A 867 -7.83 11.51 -32.31
C SER A 867 -7.97 11.99 -33.75
N PHE A 868 -8.81 13.00 -33.99
CA PHE A 868 -8.93 13.71 -35.27
C PHE A 868 -8.76 15.22 -35.10
N GLU A 869 -7.99 15.83 -36.01
CA GLU A 869 -8.00 17.29 -36.22
C GLU A 869 -9.17 17.67 -37.15
N ARG A 870 -9.91 18.71 -36.77
CA ARG A 870 -11.12 19.18 -37.43
C ARG A 870 -11.14 20.72 -37.44
N ASN A 871 -12.00 21.31 -38.26
CA ASN A 871 -12.18 22.77 -38.33
C ASN A 871 -13.65 23.13 -38.43
N PHE A 872 -14.03 24.27 -37.85
CA PHE A 872 -15.34 24.87 -38.09
C PHE A 872 -15.30 25.72 -39.35
N SER A 873 -16.35 25.63 -40.16
CA SER A 873 -16.60 26.59 -41.25
C SER A 873 -17.08 27.93 -40.68
N TYR A 874 -16.24 28.58 -39.87
CA TYR A 874 -16.49 29.85 -39.19
C TYR A 874 -15.19 30.65 -39.09
N THR A 875 -15.19 31.84 -39.68
CA THR A 875 -14.10 32.82 -39.55
C THR A 875 -14.29 33.60 -38.25
N TRP A 876 -13.34 33.48 -37.33
CA TRP A 876 -13.36 34.13 -36.04
C TRP A 876 -12.73 35.52 -36.11
N THR A 877 -13.37 36.48 -35.45
CA THR A 877 -12.84 37.83 -35.23
C THR A 877 -12.83 38.07 -33.71
N TYR A 878 -11.67 38.48 -33.20
CA TYR A 878 -11.47 38.75 -31.78
C TYR A 878 -12.35 39.91 -31.28
N THR A 879 -13.01 39.73 -30.14
CA THR A 879 -13.78 40.78 -29.45
C THR A 879 -13.09 41.21 -28.15
N PRO A 880 -12.47 42.41 -28.09
CA PRO A 880 -11.87 42.92 -26.86
C PRO A 880 -12.90 43.06 -25.72
N PRO A 881 -12.53 42.80 -24.44
CA PRO A 881 -11.18 42.52 -23.95
C PRO A 881 -10.77 41.04 -23.98
N GLY A 882 -11.66 40.12 -24.37
CA GLY A 882 -11.43 38.67 -24.39
C GLY A 882 -12.65 37.94 -24.97
N ASP A 883 -12.43 36.76 -25.56
CA ASP A 883 -13.49 35.89 -26.08
C ASP A 883 -13.50 34.54 -25.36
N ASP A 884 -14.63 34.17 -24.75
CA ASP A 884 -14.82 32.86 -24.14
C ASP A 884 -15.13 31.82 -25.22
N ILE A 885 -14.21 30.90 -25.47
CA ILE A 885 -14.37 29.87 -26.50
C ILE A 885 -14.82 28.55 -25.86
N ALA A 886 -15.97 28.03 -26.27
CA ALA A 886 -16.43 26.71 -25.81
C ALA A 886 -16.75 25.79 -26.99
N ILE A 887 -16.28 24.55 -26.92
CA ILE A 887 -16.54 23.52 -27.94
C ILE A 887 -17.11 22.28 -27.24
N CYS A 888 -18.21 21.75 -27.76
CA CYS A 888 -18.87 20.53 -27.27
C CYS A 888 -18.67 19.41 -28.29
N ALA A 889 -18.16 18.25 -27.86
CA ALA A 889 -17.74 17.14 -28.73
C ALA A 889 -18.90 16.42 -29.44
N ASP A 890 -19.98 16.16 -28.69
CA ASP A 890 -21.21 15.54 -29.19
C ASP A 890 -22.45 16.28 -28.69
N HIS A 891 -22.74 17.42 -29.31
CA HIS A 891 -23.87 18.25 -28.90
C HIS A 891 -25.23 17.59 -29.12
N ASN A 892 -25.33 16.66 -30.08
CA ASN A 892 -26.58 15.97 -30.39
C ASN A 892 -26.77 14.69 -29.58
N ASN A 893 -25.93 14.43 -28.58
CA ASN A 893 -26.06 13.33 -27.60
C ASN A 893 -26.26 11.97 -28.29
N THR A 894 -25.54 11.76 -29.39
CA THR A 894 -25.66 10.57 -30.24
C THR A 894 -24.66 9.48 -29.86
N VAL A 895 -23.58 9.79 -29.17
CA VAL A 895 -22.67 8.84 -28.52
C VAL A 895 -22.95 8.93 -27.03
N GLU A 896 -23.21 7.78 -26.40
CA GLU A 896 -23.32 7.71 -24.94
C GLU A 896 -21.91 7.65 -24.38
N GLU A 897 -21.55 8.58 -23.52
CA GLU A 897 -20.19 8.83 -23.05
C GLU A 897 -20.04 8.66 -21.53
N THR A 898 -18.84 8.34 -21.04
CA THR A 898 -18.59 8.24 -19.59
C THR A 898 -18.81 9.55 -18.85
N ASP A 899 -18.64 10.68 -19.54
CA ASP A 899 -19.01 12.03 -19.08
C ASP A 899 -19.68 12.82 -20.21
N GLU A 900 -21.02 12.79 -20.23
CA GLU A 900 -21.87 13.53 -21.18
C GLU A 900 -21.67 15.06 -21.15
N ASN A 901 -20.97 15.61 -20.15
CA ASN A 901 -20.77 17.06 -19.98
C ASN A 901 -19.34 17.52 -20.28
N ASN A 902 -18.52 16.70 -20.96
CA ASN A 902 -17.15 17.04 -21.33
C ASN A 902 -17.08 18.22 -22.33
N TRP A 903 -17.21 19.44 -21.80
CA TRP A 903 -16.92 20.68 -22.53
C TRP A 903 -15.41 20.86 -22.68
N TYR A 904 -14.98 21.52 -23.75
CA TYR A 904 -13.58 21.87 -23.96
C TYR A 904 -12.96 22.55 -22.73
N VAL A 905 -11.93 21.90 -22.17
CA VAL A 905 -10.99 22.46 -21.17
C VAL A 905 -9.60 22.44 -21.82
N ASP A 906 -8.90 23.58 -21.85
CA ASP A 906 -7.55 23.67 -22.42
C ASP A 906 -6.55 22.89 -21.54
N TRP A 907 -6.17 21.70 -21.98
CA TRP A 907 -5.32 20.79 -21.21
C TRP A 907 -3.87 21.27 -21.05
N LEU A 908 -3.43 22.31 -21.78
CA LEU A 908 -2.06 22.85 -21.67
C LEU A 908 -1.91 23.99 -20.65
N SER A 909 -3.00 24.65 -20.23
CA SER A 909 -2.97 25.67 -19.17
C SER A 909 -3.41 25.15 -17.80
N GLY A 910 -4.06 23.98 -17.74
CA GLY A 910 -4.57 23.41 -16.49
C GLY A 910 -5.69 24.22 -15.85
N THR A 911 -6.33 25.15 -16.58
CA THR A 911 -7.42 25.98 -16.08
C THR A 911 -8.71 25.80 -16.89
N THR A 912 -9.86 26.00 -16.27
CA THR A 912 -11.19 25.95 -16.92
C THR A 912 -11.53 27.24 -17.67
N ASN A 913 -10.61 28.21 -17.74
CA ASN A 913 -10.82 29.47 -18.44
C ASN A 913 -10.35 29.32 -19.89
N THR A 914 -11.30 29.32 -20.81
CA THR A 914 -11.05 29.29 -22.26
C THR A 914 -11.11 30.68 -22.89
N THR A 915 -10.97 31.72 -22.07
CA THR A 915 -10.99 33.12 -22.49
C THR A 915 -9.71 33.43 -23.26
N TRP A 916 -9.85 33.63 -24.57
CA TRP A 916 -8.76 34.03 -25.44
C TRP A 916 -8.56 35.53 -25.33
N GLU A 917 -7.35 35.95 -24.94
CA GLU A 917 -7.00 37.36 -24.73
C GLU A 917 -5.82 37.80 -25.60
N CYS A 918 -5.93 38.99 -26.17
CA CYS A 918 -4.84 39.61 -26.93
C CYS A 918 -3.62 39.89 -26.03
N GLY A 919 -2.46 39.35 -26.40
CA GLY A 919 -1.21 39.47 -25.64
C GLY A 919 -0.92 38.32 -24.70
N ASP A 920 -1.89 37.43 -24.44
CA ASP A 920 -1.68 36.18 -23.72
C ASP A 920 -1.36 35.06 -24.74
N VAL A 921 -0.06 34.81 -24.93
CA VAL A 921 0.42 33.89 -25.97
C VAL A 921 0.50 32.45 -25.49
N ASN A 922 0.24 32.21 -24.20
CA ASN A 922 0.31 30.91 -23.55
C ASN A 922 -1.02 30.44 -22.94
N ASN A 923 -2.08 31.26 -23.03
CA ASN A 923 -3.43 31.00 -22.56
C ASN A 923 -3.52 30.68 -21.06
N ASP A 924 -2.68 31.31 -20.22
CA ASP A 924 -2.72 31.18 -18.76
C ASP A 924 -3.73 32.14 -18.10
N GLY A 925 -4.41 32.98 -18.89
CA GLY A 925 -5.40 33.95 -18.45
C GLY A 925 -4.79 35.25 -17.92
N THR A 926 -3.46 35.43 -18.04
CA THR A 926 -2.78 36.63 -17.57
C THR A 926 -1.67 37.10 -18.51
N ILE A 927 -1.73 38.36 -18.95
CA ILE A 927 -0.65 38.95 -19.75
C ILE A 927 0.54 39.31 -18.85
N ASN A 928 1.56 38.46 -18.81
CA ASN A 928 2.65 38.55 -17.84
C ASN A 928 4.05 38.38 -18.47
N SER A 929 5.08 38.32 -17.62
CA SER A 929 6.48 38.26 -18.08
C SER A 929 6.83 37.00 -18.89
N LEU A 930 6.06 35.93 -18.76
CA LEU A 930 6.20 34.69 -19.53
C LEU A 930 5.76 34.89 -20.98
N ASP A 931 4.67 35.60 -21.23
CA ASP A 931 4.21 35.93 -22.59
C ASP A 931 5.25 36.75 -23.32
N TRP A 932 5.72 37.80 -22.65
CA TRP A 932 6.80 38.63 -23.16
C TRP A 932 8.07 37.83 -23.50
N ARG A 933 8.44 36.83 -22.70
CA ARG A 933 9.59 35.96 -22.95
C ARG A 933 9.32 34.97 -24.10
N LYS A 934 8.13 34.38 -24.17
CA LYS A 934 7.73 33.44 -25.23
C LYS A 934 7.64 34.12 -26.60
N THR A 935 7.03 35.31 -26.68
CA THR A 935 7.04 36.14 -27.90
C THR A 935 8.46 36.47 -28.33
N ARG A 936 9.37 36.77 -27.39
CA ARG A 936 10.79 36.99 -27.71
C ARG A 936 11.45 35.74 -28.30
N LYS A 937 11.17 34.55 -27.75
CA LYS A 937 11.69 33.29 -28.27
C LYS A 937 11.19 33.04 -29.68
N ARG A 938 9.89 33.24 -29.97
CA ARG A 938 9.31 33.17 -31.33
C ARG A 938 9.97 34.11 -32.33
N ILE A 939 10.38 35.30 -31.90
CA ILE A 939 11.10 36.27 -32.76
C ILE A 939 12.53 35.80 -33.06
N LEU A 940 13.20 35.17 -32.09
CA LEU A 940 14.57 34.69 -32.24
C LEU A 940 14.65 33.36 -33.00
N ASP A 941 13.64 32.52 -32.86
CA ASP A 941 13.47 31.25 -33.55
C ASP A 941 12.07 31.20 -34.21
N PRO A 942 11.98 31.41 -35.53
CA PRO A 942 10.72 31.36 -36.25
C PRO A 942 9.97 30.01 -36.17
N ASN A 943 10.64 28.93 -35.78
CA ASN A 943 10.01 27.61 -35.63
C ASN A 943 9.44 27.37 -34.22
N PHE A 944 9.70 28.27 -33.27
CA PHE A 944 9.21 28.14 -31.90
C PHE A 944 7.70 28.39 -31.85
N GLN A 945 6.87 27.35 -31.74
CA GLN A 945 5.41 27.51 -31.74
C GLN A 945 4.89 28.17 -30.46
N LEU A 946 4.06 29.21 -30.60
CA LEU A 946 3.27 29.75 -29.48
C LEU A 946 1.94 28.99 -29.38
N LEU A 947 1.32 29.01 -28.20
CA LEU A 947 0.01 28.39 -28.03
C LEU A 947 -1.05 29.19 -28.80
N HIS A 948 -1.02 30.51 -28.62
CA HIS A 948 -1.81 31.47 -29.40
C HIS A 948 -0.88 32.40 -30.18
N GLU A 949 -0.57 32.02 -31.43
CA GLU A 949 0.25 32.86 -32.31
C GLU A 949 -0.43 34.19 -32.66
N TRP A 950 -1.75 34.17 -32.87
CA TRP A 950 -2.56 35.37 -33.12
C TRP A 950 -2.46 36.39 -31.98
N ALA A 951 -2.33 35.93 -30.72
CA ALA A 951 -2.23 36.80 -29.56
C ALA A 951 -0.88 37.50 -29.45
N ALA A 952 0.11 37.06 -30.24
CA ALA A 952 1.45 37.64 -30.25
C ALA A 952 1.59 38.81 -31.23
N ASP A 953 0.73 38.92 -32.25
CA ASP A 953 0.63 40.09 -33.12
C ASP A 953 -0.30 41.14 -32.46
N VAL A 954 0.26 41.87 -31.49
CA VAL A 954 -0.49 42.82 -30.66
C VAL A 954 -0.62 44.22 -31.30
N ASN A 955 -0.26 44.33 -32.57
CA ASN A 955 -0.35 45.56 -33.33
C ASN A 955 -1.12 45.42 -34.66
N ASN A 956 -1.50 44.19 -35.02
CA ASN A 956 -2.26 43.83 -36.21
C ASN A 956 -1.55 44.24 -37.52
N ASP A 957 -0.24 43.99 -37.59
CA ASP A 957 0.55 44.18 -38.83
C ASP A 957 0.73 42.88 -39.64
N GLY A 958 0.19 41.76 -39.13
CA GLY A 958 0.26 40.44 -39.73
C GLY A 958 1.59 39.73 -39.49
N THR A 959 2.49 40.29 -38.66
CA THR A 959 3.81 39.71 -38.40
C THR A 959 4.19 39.76 -36.92
N ILE A 960 4.75 38.67 -36.38
CA ILE A 960 5.25 38.67 -35.00
C ILE A 960 6.68 39.22 -34.98
N ASN A 961 6.85 40.45 -34.51
CA ASN A 961 8.13 41.13 -34.57
C ASN A 961 8.50 41.90 -33.29
N SER A 962 9.63 42.62 -33.32
CA SER A 962 10.15 43.31 -32.14
C SER A 962 9.25 44.44 -31.60
N PHE A 963 8.31 44.95 -32.40
CA PHE A 963 7.33 45.94 -31.98
C PHE A 963 6.26 45.32 -31.07
N ASP A 964 5.82 44.10 -31.37
CA ASP A 964 4.84 43.35 -30.58
C ASP A 964 5.38 43.00 -29.21
N TRP A 965 6.57 42.43 -29.18
CA TRP A 965 7.32 42.15 -27.96
C TRP A 965 7.46 43.39 -27.06
N ARG A 966 7.66 44.58 -27.64
CA ARG A 966 7.74 45.84 -26.87
C ARG A 966 6.37 46.30 -26.36
N LYS A 967 5.29 46.08 -27.11
CA LYS A 967 3.92 46.42 -26.70
C LYS A 967 3.42 45.52 -25.58
N ILE A 968 3.68 44.20 -25.65
CA ILE A 968 3.39 43.27 -24.53
C ILE A 968 4.12 43.73 -23.27
N ARG A 969 5.40 44.12 -23.37
CA ARG A 969 6.14 44.70 -22.24
C ARG A 969 5.49 45.95 -21.66
N LYS A 970 4.95 46.82 -22.51
CA LYS A 970 4.23 48.02 -22.06
C LYS A 970 2.95 47.67 -21.34
N ARG A 971 2.16 46.70 -21.83
CA ARG A 971 0.97 46.16 -21.15
C ARG A 971 1.27 45.62 -19.75
N ILE A 972 2.41 44.95 -19.58
CA ILE A 972 2.84 44.41 -18.28
C ILE A 972 3.18 45.54 -17.30
N LEU A 973 3.80 46.63 -17.79
CA LEU A 973 4.19 47.78 -16.96
C LEU A 973 3.04 48.75 -16.70
N ASP A 974 2.06 48.79 -17.61
CA ASP A 974 0.85 49.61 -17.53
C ASP A 974 -0.36 48.74 -17.92
N PRO A 975 -1.08 48.18 -16.94
CA PRO A 975 -2.26 47.36 -17.21
C PRO A 975 -3.40 48.09 -17.93
N GLY A 976 -3.36 49.42 -18.06
CA GLY A 976 -4.33 50.19 -18.86
C GLY A 976 -3.94 50.34 -20.33
N PHE A 977 -2.74 49.91 -20.73
CA PHE A 977 -2.27 50.02 -22.11
C PHE A 977 -3.04 49.05 -23.02
N GLY A 978 -3.70 49.56 -24.07
CA GLY A 978 -4.43 48.71 -25.02
C GLY A 978 -3.50 47.90 -25.93
N LEU A 979 -3.88 46.65 -26.20
CA LEU A 979 -3.29 45.81 -27.25
C LEU A 979 -4.33 45.61 -28.36
N ASP A 980 -3.87 45.39 -29.58
CA ASP A 980 -4.73 45.35 -30.77
C ASP A 980 -4.37 44.12 -31.62
N CYS A 981 -4.95 42.97 -31.25
CA CYS A 981 -4.80 41.71 -31.98
C CYS A 981 -6.04 41.51 -32.84
N TRP A 982 -5.87 41.20 -34.12
CA TRP A 982 -6.97 40.79 -34.99
C TRP A 982 -6.55 39.59 -35.81
N CYS A 983 -7.56 38.84 -36.21
CA CYS A 983 -7.45 37.87 -37.27
C CYS A 983 -8.47 38.31 -38.32
N ASP A 984 -8.03 39.09 -39.33
CA ASP A 984 -8.87 39.55 -40.46
C ASP A 984 -8.05 39.60 -41.75
#